data_AF-A0A1V2LEA2-F1
#
_entry.id   AF-A0A1V2LEA2-F1
#
_cell.length_a   1.000
_cell.length_b   1.000
_cell.length_c   1.000
_cell.angle_alpha   90.00
_cell.angle_beta   90.00
_cell.angle_gamma   90.00
#
_symmetry.space_group_name_H-M   'P 1'
#
loop_
_entity.id
_entity.type
_entity.pdbx_description
1 polymer ?
#
loop_
_entity_poly.entity_id
_entity_poly.type
_entity_poly.pdbx_seq_one_letter_code
_entity_poly.pdbx_strand_id
1 'polypeptide(L)'
;LTNDDGPLNDESSPYVKILVDAIEKYTDWDLSIVVPNQQRSWIGKAHLADKNLTATFIYPHDPESNSFLGPFHTPQQELREKYKEWVLIDGTPASCADIGINHLYKEKGPVDLVLSGPNFGKNTTAVYITSSGTIGAAMEAALAGIKSIGVSYGFDERVMDAKQVARVQEAAKITVKLVDYLYNDWNGNVDLYSINIPLIDSLKVGKTKIEYAPILENRWKSIFQEMTPRRVDSQTDIVDAASTSKVQFKWKPDFVSVHESVLKSEKEGIHNDGLTLHKGNISVTPLKAVFKDVPLTGEIELDLSTVPSITTKLAQSHISNGAVFLSIDHNSYIYPALVKAVQKHLPNLPFVDTLTNTKTFQYGEYEELDFDRLHSDDTYLVNSYIYRKALIRKHYLAHTIHSYLVKHPDSALAGAFPETFQLEVDYAEFLEDSLDEAYELRSEIEAGGKTWILKPSMSDRGQGIRIFRTIEQLQEIFDSFEEDATDDEGEECSEGNHGVITSQLRHFVVQEYQDSPLLLDQYNNKKFHFRVYVLANGSIEVFVYKRILTLFALTKYTKPVDEEGEIQMFGHLTNTCLQGEEASSKNNSVVEFADLEGLSSEQKDKIFKQICDVVGEVFKAATSVDRMNFQPLKNAFEIYGLDFIVNEDLTVKLLEINAYPDFKQTGEELKSLIYDLFDSVVERCVVPFFGGEKVSNELLVQVLDENTDGW
;
A
#
# COMPACT_ATOMS: atom_id res chain seq x y z
N LEU A 1 -25.83 9.73 28.92
CA LEU A 1 -24.96 8.54 29.11
C LEU A 1 -24.67 7.92 27.75
N THR A 2 -23.41 7.62 27.48
CA THR A 2 -22.94 6.87 26.31
C THR A 2 -21.85 5.87 26.75
N ASN A 3 -21.36 5.02 25.85
CA ASN A 3 -20.22 4.13 26.07
C ASN A 3 -19.55 3.80 24.72
N ASP A 4 -18.43 3.08 24.75
CA ASP A 4 -17.85 2.45 23.57
C ASP A 4 -18.17 0.95 23.44
N ASP A 5 -18.62 0.29 24.52
CA ASP A 5 -18.98 -1.13 24.50
C ASP A 5 -20.22 -1.49 23.68
N GLY A 6 -21.09 -0.51 23.40
CA GLY A 6 -22.31 -0.68 22.63
C GLY A 6 -23.53 -1.07 23.49
N PRO A 7 -24.57 -1.69 22.89
CA PRO A 7 -25.84 -1.96 23.56
C PRO A 7 -25.70 -3.03 24.65
N LEU A 8 -26.75 -3.23 25.43
CA LEU A 8 -26.80 -4.22 26.50
C LEU A 8 -26.41 -5.62 26.00
N ASN A 9 -25.36 -6.21 26.61
CA ASN A 9 -24.89 -7.54 26.27
C ASN A 9 -24.04 -8.11 27.42
N ASP A 10 -24.30 -9.35 27.83
CA ASP A 10 -23.61 -9.96 28.97
C ASP A 10 -22.11 -10.23 28.73
N GLU A 11 -21.68 -10.35 27.47
CA GLU A 11 -20.28 -10.59 27.10
C GLU A 11 -19.54 -9.30 26.73
N SER A 12 -20.14 -8.47 25.86
CA SER A 12 -19.46 -7.31 25.27
C SER A 12 -19.72 -5.98 25.97
N SER A 13 -20.83 -5.83 26.71
CA SER A 13 -21.22 -4.59 27.40
C SER A 13 -21.87 -4.87 28.78
N PRO A 14 -21.19 -5.62 29.67
CA PRO A 14 -21.82 -6.12 30.90
C PRO A 14 -22.07 -5.07 31.99
N TYR A 15 -21.44 -3.89 31.90
CA TYR A 15 -21.37 -2.95 33.04
C TYR A 15 -22.34 -1.78 32.98
N VAL A 16 -22.74 -1.35 31.77
CA VAL A 16 -23.49 -0.11 31.57
C VAL A 16 -24.88 -0.17 32.20
N LYS A 17 -25.57 -1.32 32.13
CA LYS A 17 -26.88 -1.52 32.80
C LYS A 17 -26.78 -1.32 34.31
N ILE A 18 -25.76 -1.90 34.94
CA ILE A 18 -25.57 -1.81 36.40
C ILE A 18 -25.29 -0.35 36.82
N LEU A 19 -24.60 0.43 35.98
CA LEU A 19 -24.44 1.86 36.25
C LEU A 19 -25.77 2.62 36.10
N VAL A 20 -26.56 2.33 35.08
CA VAL A 20 -27.91 2.92 34.91
C VAL A 20 -28.78 2.63 36.13
N ASP A 21 -28.85 1.37 36.55
CA ASP A 21 -29.61 0.94 37.74
C ASP A 21 -29.12 1.67 39.00
N ALA A 22 -27.81 1.93 39.12
CA ALA A 22 -27.23 2.69 40.24
C ALA A 22 -27.59 4.19 40.17
N ILE A 23 -27.54 4.81 39.00
CA ILE A 23 -27.94 6.21 38.82
C ILE A 23 -29.40 6.40 39.22
N GLU A 24 -30.31 5.56 38.70
CA GLU A 24 -31.74 5.65 39.02
C GLU A 24 -32.05 5.39 40.50
N LYS A 25 -31.24 4.53 41.15
CA LYS A 25 -31.45 4.18 42.55
C LYS A 25 -30.91 5.22 43.54
N TYR A 26 -29.77 5.85 43.23
CA TYR A 26 -29.06 6.69 44.19
C TYR A 26 -29.11 8.18 43.87
N THR A 27 -29.69 8.57 42.74
CA THR A 27 -29.82 9.97 42.31
C THR A 27 -31.21 10.26 41.77
N ASP A 28 -31.53 11.53 41.65
CA ASP A 28 -32.72 12.07 40.98
C ASP A 28 -32.39 12.65 39.59
N TRP A 29 -31.25 12.24 38.99
CA TRP A 29 -30.82 12.75 37.69
C TRP A 29 -31.78 12.34 36.57
N ASP A 30 -32.14 13.29 35.69
CA ASP A 30 -32.89 12.99 34.48
C ASP A 30 -31.99 12.34 33.43
N LEU A 31 -31.97 11.01 33.42
CA LEU A 31 -31.07 10.22 32.59
C LEU A 31 -31.60 10.04 31.15
N SER A 32 -30.73 10.38 30.19
CA SER A 32 -30.88 10.08 28.75
C SER A 32 -29.72 9.20 28.28
N ILE A 33 -30.01 8.19 27.44
CA ILE A 33 -29.04 7.15 27.05
C ILE A 33 -28.95 7.06 25.52
N VAL A 34 -27.76 7.33 25.00
CA VAL A 34 -27.44 7.24 23.58
C VAL A 34 -26.12 6.51 23.45
N VAL A 35 -26.13 5.32 22.85
CA VAL A 35 -24.94 4.46 22.74
C VAL A 35 -24.76 3.99 21.30
N PRO A 36 -23.56 3.55 20.90
CA PRO A 36 -23.37 2.89 19.61
C PRO A 36 -24.23 1.62 19.50
N ASN A 37 -24.67 1.27 18.29
CA ASN A 37 -25.42 0.03 18.03
C ASN A 37 -24.56 -1.24 18.10
N GLN A 38 -23.24 -1.11 18.22
CA GLN A 38 -22.27 -2.19 18.33
C GLN A 38 -21.04 -1.74 19.10
N GLN A 39 -20.20 -2.69 19.52
CA GLN A 39 -18.91 -2.44 20.18
C GLN A 39 -17.97 -1.61 19.27
N ARG A 40 -17.43 -0.51 19.81
CA ARG A 40 -16.58 0.51 19.13
C ARG A 40 -15.35 0.90 19.96
N SER A 41 -14.76 -0.06 20.67
CA SER A 41 -13.46 0.12 21.32
C SER A 41 -12.33 0.45 20.33
N TRP A 42 -11.23 1.04 20.83
CA TRP A 42 -10.00 1.35 20.07
C TRP A 42 -10.15 2.34 18.91
N ILE A 43 -11.09 3.29 19.01
CA ILE A 43 -11.38 4.29 17.95
C ILE A 43 -10.96 5.72 18.32
N GLY A 44 -10.60 5.99 19.58
CA GLY A 44 -10.33 7.35 20.07
C GLY A 44 -11.52 8.30 19.86
N LYS A 45 -11.24 9.60 19.63
CA LYS A 45 -12.24 10.58 19.18
C LYS A 45 -12.30 10.59 17.64
N ALA A 46 -13.39 10.09 17.07
CA ALA A 46 -13.61 10.09 15.61
C ALA A 46 -15.08 10.27 15.24
N HIS A 47 -15.37 10.82 14.05
CA HIS A 47 -16.68 10.84 13.40
C HIS A 47 -16.59 10.20 12.01
N LEU A 48 -17.69 9.65 11.50
CA LEU A 48 -17.78 9.09 10.16
C LEU A 48 -18.37 10.14 9.21
N ALA A 49 -17.51 10.94 8.56
CA ALA A 49 -17.94 12.12 7.79
C ALA A 49 -18.88 11.80 6.61
N ASP A 50 -18.66 10.67 5.92
CA ASP A 50 -19.41 10.30 4.71
C ASP A 50 -20.52 9.26 4.98
N LYS A 51 -20.91 9.07 6.25
CA LYS A 51 -21.96 8.14 6.64
C LYS A 51 -23.16 8.86 7.25
N ASN A 52 -24.34 8.68 6.65
CA ASN A 52 -25.59 9.03 7.29
C ASN A 52 -25.87 8.11 8.48
N LEU A 53 -25.96 8.69 9.68
CA LEU A 53 -26.21 7.93 10.90
C LEU A 53 -27.72 7.78 11.15
N THR A 54 -28.10 6.60 11.64
CA THR A 54 -29.48 6.20 11.92
C THR A 54 -29.63 5.82 13.40
N ALA A 55 -30.80 6.15 13.95
CA ALA A 55 -31.15 5.83 15.33
C ALA A 55 -32.14 4.66 15.38
N THR A 56 -31.93 3.76 16.34
CA THR A 56 -32.90 2.73 16.72
C THR A 56 -33.10 2.71 18.23
N PHE A 57 -34.18 2.10 18.70
CA PHE A 57 -34.63 2.21 20.09
C PHE A 57 -34.78 0.83 20.74
N ILE A 58 -34.23 0.65 21.94
CA ILE A 58 -34.39 -0.57 22.75
C ILE A 58 -34.90 -0.25 24.15
N TYR A 59 -35.58 -1.22 24.77
CA TYR A 59 -36.20 -1.10 26.10
C TYR A 59 -35.84 -2.33 26.96
N PRO A 60 -34.96 -2.19 27.96
CA PRO A 60 -34.61 -3.28 28.86
C PRO A 60 -35.81 -3.67 29.72
N HIS A 61 -36.17 -4.95 29.72
CA HIS A 61 -37.39 -5.43 30.40
C HIS A 61 -37.11 -6.37 31.56
N ASP A 62 -35.93 -7.01 31.56
CA ASP A 62 -35.49 -7.91 32.62
C ASP A 62 -34.53 -7.17 33.57
N PRO A 63 -34.82 -7.13 34.87
CA PRO A 63 -33.90 -6.57 35.87
C PRO A 63 -32.61 -7.37 36.04
N GLU A 64 -32.65 -8.69 35.82
CA GLU A 64 -31.55 -9.61 36.15
C GLU A 64 -30.64 -9.95 34.96
N SER A 65 -31.07 -9.64 33.72
CA SER A 65 -30.28 -9.87 32.50
C SER A 65 -30.15 -8.59 31.65
N ASN A 66 -29.27 -8.65 30.65
CA ASN A 66 -29.12 -7.60 29.63
C ASN A 66 -30.13 -7.74 28.47
N SER A 67 -31.25 -8.43 28.67
CA SER A 67 -32.26 -8.61 27.63
C SER A 67 -33.19 -7.40 27.45
N PHE A 68 -33.58 -7.12 26.21
CA PHE A 68 -34.36 -5.94 25.85
C PHE A 68 -35.35 -6.22 24.72
N LEU A 69 -36.36 -5.36 24.60
CA LEU A 69 -37.29 -5.29 23.47
C LEU A 69 -36.74 -4.33 22.41
N GLY A 70 -36.86 -4.70 21.13
CA GLY A 70 -36.33 -3.94 19.99
C GLY A 70 -35.22 -4.70 19.23
N PRO A 71 -34.43 -4.03 18.38
CA PRO A 71 -34.44 -2.60 18.09
C PRO A 71 -35.64 -2.17 17.23
N PHE A 72 -36.26 -1.04 17.60
CA PHE A 72 -37.32 -0.39 16.83
C PHE A 72 -36.76 0.79 16.04
N HIS A 73 -37.31 1.08 14.86
CA HIS A 73 -36.91 2.25 14.05
C HIS A 73 -37.50 3.58 14.54
N THR A 74 -38.50 3.54 15.41
CA THR A 74 -39.14 4.72 16.00
C THR A 74 -39.37 4.52 17.49
N PRO A 75 -39.45 5.59 18.29
CA PRO A 75 -39.75 5.49 19.72
C PRO A 75 -41.12 4.86 20.00
N GLN A 76 -41.19 4.02 21.03
CA GLN A 76 -42.39 3.32 21.45
C GLN A 76 -42.97 3.95 22.72
N GLN A 77 -44.01 4.78 22.58
CA GLN A 77 -44.58 5.55 23.69
C GLN A 77 -45.04 4.67 24.87
N GLU A 78 -45.71 3.55 24.58
CA GLU A 78 -46.19 2.62 25.61
C GLU A 78 -45.07 1.94 26.40
N LEU A 79 -43.89 1.76 25.77
CA LEU A 79 -42.72 1.16 26.42
C LEU A 79 -41.93 2.21 27.22
N ARG A 80 -41.89 3.47 26.76
CA ARG A 80 -41.28 4.60 27.48
C ARG A 80 -41.89 4.83 28.87
N GLU A 81 -43.19 4.53 29.04
CA GLU A 81 -43.87 4.64 30.33
C GLU A 81 -43.47 3.52 31.31
N LYS A 82 -42.95 2.40 30.81
CA LYS A 82 -42.65 1.18 31.60
C LYS A 82 -41.16 0.97 31.81
N TYR A 83 -40.34 1.31 30.83
CA TYR A 83 -38.92 1.00 30.77
C TYR A 83 -38.12 2.21 30.32
N LYS A 84 -36.86 2.31 30.77
CA LYS A 84 -35.95 3.34 30.29
C LYS A 84 -35.61 3.10 28.82
N GLU A 85 -35.77 4.13 28.00
CA GLU A 85 -35.40 4.08 26.59
C GLU A 85 -33.88 4.20 26.40
N TRP A 86 -33.34 3.40 25.49
CA TRP A 86 -31.98 3.50 25.00
C TRP A 86 -32.00 3.76 23.51
N VAL A 87 -31.27 4.78 23.07
CA VAL A 87 -31.08 5.07 21.65
C VAL A 87 -29.77 4.48 21.18
N LEU A 88 -29.82 3.68 20.13
CA LEU A 88 -28.67 3.09 19.47
C LEU A 88 -28.38 3.84 18.18
N ILE A 89 -27.17 4.37 18.03
CA ILE A 89 -26.70 5.05 16.83
C ILE A 89 -25.69 4.16 16.10
N ASP A 90 -25.80 4.02 14.79
CA ASP A 90 -24.86 3.26 13.96
C ASP A 90 -23.55 4.01 13.67
N GLY A 91 -23.03 4.73 14.66
CA GLY A 91 -21.86 5.60 14.56
C GLY A 91 -20.79 5.31 15.61
N THR A 92 -19.95 6.31 15.87
CA THR A 92 -18.92 6.27 16.90
C THR A 92 -19.45 6.75 18.26
N PRO A 93 -18.77 6.47 19.38
CA PRO A 93 -19.13 7.01 20.70
C PRO A 93 -19.19 8.54 20.72
N ALA A 94 -18.27 9.22 20.02
CA ALA A 94 -18.28 10.68 19.86
C ALA A 94 -19.53 11.16 19.09
N SER A 95 -19.92 10.46 18.02
CA SER A 95 -21.17 10.78 17.30
C SER A 95 -22.41 10.57 18.18
N CYS A 96 -22.40 9.57 19.06
CA CYS A 96 -23.48 9.35 20.02
C CYS A 96 -23.59 10.49 21.04
N ALA A 97 -22.44 10.99 21.52
CA ALA A 97 -22.40 12.15 22.41
C ALA A 97 -22.95 13.40 21.71
N ASP A 98 -22.45 13.72 20.52
CA ASP A 98 -22.90 14.88 19.74
C ASP A 98 -24.40 14.82 19.42
N ILE A 99 -24.88 13.72 18.83
CA ILE A 99 -26.30 13.53 18.51
C ILE A 99 -27.17 13.58 19.77
N GLY A 100 -26.70 13.00 20.87
CA GLY A 100 -27.38 13.01 22.17
C GLY A 100 -27.51 14.41 22.76
N ILE A 101 -26.49 15.26 22.62
CA ILE A 101 -26.51 16.65 23.09
C ILE A 101 -27.40 17.52 22.19
N ASN A 102 -27.25 17.38 20.86
CA ASN A 102 -27.73 18.39 19.91
C ASN A 102 -29.05 18.03 19.22
N HIS A 103 -29.42 16.74 19.16
CA HIS A 103 -30.52 16.27 18.31
C HIS A 103 -31.58 15.46 19.05
N LEU A 104 -31.20 14.69 20.06
CA LEU A 104 -32.12 13.84 20.84
C LEU A 104 -32.52 14.51 22.16
N TYR A 105 -33.67 14.10 22.70
CA TYR A 105 -34.16 14.51 24.03
C TYR A 105 -34.30 16.03 24.28
N LYS A 106 -34.49 16.82 23.21
CA LYS A 106 -34.61 18.29 23.31
C LYS A 106 -35.72 18.75 24.25
N GLU A 107 -36.76 17.93 24.42
CA GLU A 107 -37.88 18.18 25.32
C GLU A 107 -37.49 18.22 26.81
N LYS A 108 -36.34 17.65 27.17
CA LYS A 108 -35.84 17.61 28.56
C LYS A 108 -35.02 18.83 28.97
N GLY A 109 -34.69 19.71 28.02
CA GLY A 109 -33.84 20.88 28.25
C GLY A 109 -32.35 20.63 27.94
N PRO A 110 -31.47 21.56 28.32
CA PRO A 110 -30.04 21.47 28.02
C PRO A 110 -29.38 20.32 28.81
N VAL A 111 -28.35 19.70 28.22
CA VAL A 111 -27.57 18.66 28.88
C VAL A 111 -26.54 19.30 29.81
N ASP A 112 -26.57 18.93 31.10
CA ASP A 112 -25.63 19.46 32.11
C ASP A 112 -24.29 18.70 32.16
N LEU A 113 -24.33 17.40 31.90
CA LEU A 113 -23.19 16.49 32.05
C LEU A 113 -23.31 15.30 31.09
N VAL A 114 -22.20 14.97 30.42
CA VAL A 114 -22.07 13.70 29.68
C VAL A 114 -21.21 12.71 30.45
N LEU A 115 -21.83 11.58 30.81
CA LEU A 115 -21.12 10.40 31.27
C LEU A 115 -20.86 9.46 30.09
N SER A 116 -19.61 9.06 29.94
CA SER A 116 -19.16 8.08 28.95
C SER A 116 -18.56 6.87 29.65
N GLY A 117 -19.09 5.67 29.41
CA GLY A 117 -18.73 4.45 30.11
C GLY A 117 -19.83 3.92 31.05
N PRO A 118 -19.55 2.92 31.90
CA PRO A 118 -18.24 2.33 32.11
C PRO A 118 -17.88 1.37 30.97
N ASN A 119 -16.65 1.45 30.48
CA ASN A 119 -16.15 0.49 29.51
C ASN A 119 -15.52 -0.75 30.15
N PHE A 120 -15.46 -1.81 29.36
CA PHE A 120 -14.83 -3.07 29.69
C PHE A 120 -13.30 -2.97 29.57
N GLY A 121 -12.65 -2.44 30.62
CA GLY A 121 -11.20 -2.29 30.70
C GLY A 121 -10.77 -0.98 31.34
N LYS A 122 -9.47 -0.69 31.31
CA LYS A 122 -8.87 0.54 31.88
C LYS A 122 -8.46 1.52 30.78
N ASN A 123 -8.67 2.80 31.04
CA ASN A 123 -8.20 3.93 30.24
C ASN A 123 -7.17 4.74 31.05
N THR A 124 -6.07 4.09 31.41
CA THR A 124 -4.91 4.68 32.12
C THR A 124 -3.71 4.76 31.19
N THR A 125 -2.80 5.71 31.36
CA THR A 125 -1.61 5.95 30.51
C THR A 125 -1.93 6.51 29.13
N ALA A 126 -0.97 7.22 28.53
CA ALA A 126 -1.18 7.99 27.30
C ALA A 126 -1.69 7.12 26.13
N VAL A 127 -1.15 5.92 25.96
CA VAL A 127 -1.49 5.04 24.83
C VAL A 127 -2.92 4.50 24.90
N TYR A 128 -3.45 4.22 26.09
CA TYR A 128 -4.84 3.74 26.24
C TYR A 128 -5.83 4.90 26.23
N ILE A 129 -5.52 6.02 26.89
CA ILE A 129 -6.40 7.20 26.93
C ILE A 129 -6.65 7.74 25.51
N THR A 130 -5.61 7.85 24.69
CA THR A 130 -5.71 8.38 23.32
C THR A 130 -6.43 7.43 22.35
N SER A 131 -6.42 6.12 22.63
CA SER A 131 -7.10 5.09 21.83
C SER A 131 -8.55 4.84 22.29
N SER A 132 -8.98 5.38 23.42
CA SER A 132 -10.25 5.06 24.06
C SER A 132 -11.44 5.76 23.40
N GLY A 133 -12.45 4.98 22.97
CA GLY A 133 -13.72 5.52 22.48
C GLY A 133 -14.53 6.18 23.60
N THR A 134 -14.47 5.61 24.81
CA THR A 134 -15.06 6.20 26.02
C THR A 134 -14.51 7.60 26.29
N ILE A 135 -13.19 7.79 26.25
CA ILE A 135 -12.59 9.12 26.41
C ILE A 135 -12.91 10.01 25.20
N GLY A 136 -12.91 9.45 23.98
CA GLY A 136 -13.26 10.20 22.78
C GLY A 136 -14.65 10.83 22.81
N ALA A 137 -15.65 10.12 23.36
CA ALA A 137 -16.99 10.67 23.56
C ALA A 137 -17.04 11.76 24.64
N ALA A 138 -16.27 11.61 25.72
CA ALA A 138 -16.16 12.65 26.74
C ALA A 138 -15.46 13.90 26.19
N MET A 139 -14.42 13.73 25.36
CA MET A 139 -13.76 14.85 24.67
C MET A 139 -14.72 15.58 23.75
N GLU A 140 -15.56 14.87 23.00
CA GLU A 140 -16.57 15.50 22.14
C GLU A 140 -17.55 16.35 22.94
N ALA A 141 -18.09 15.82 24.04
CA ALA A 141 -18.96 16.59 24.92
C ALA A 141 -18.28 17.84 25.50
N ALA A 142 -17.01 17.72 25.90
CA ALA A 142 -16.22 18.85 26.40
C ALA A 142 -16.01 19.92 25.32
N LEU A 143 -15.76 19.52 24.07
CA LEU A 143 -15.65 20.43 22.94
C LEU A 143 -16.98 21.11 22.60
N ALA A 144 -18.11 20.43 22.84
CA ALA A 144 -19.44 21.02 22.77
C ALA A 144 -19.76 21.95 23.96
N GLY A 145 -18.80 22.17 24.86
CA GLY A 145 -18.95 23.05 26.03
C GLY A 145 -19.70 22.42 27.21
N ILE A 146 -19.92 21.10 27.18
CA ILE A 146 -20.62 20.36 28.23
C ILE A 146 -19.60 19.66 29.13
N LYS A 147 -19.79 19.73 30.46
CA LYS A 147 -18.96 18.96 31.40
C LYS A 147 -19.03 17.48 31.05
N SER A 148 -17.91 16.77 31.12
CA SER A 148 -17.90 15.35 30.78
C SER A 148 -16.95 14.50 31.60
N ILE A 149 -17.37 13.26 31.86
CA ILE A 149 -16.58 12.30 32.62
C ILE A 149 -16.56 10.97 31.86
N GLY A 150 -15.35 10.49 31.54
CA GLY A 150 -15.11 9.13 31.09
C GLY A 150 -14.91 8.20 32.29
N VAL A 151 -15.57 7.05 32.31
CA VAL A 151 -15.52 6.08 33.41
C VAL A 151 -15.08 4.72 32.87
N SER A 152 -14.19 4.05 33.60
CA SER A 152 -13.58 2.78 33.20
C SER A 152 -13.45 1.84 34.38
N TYR A 153 -13.84 0.58 34.21
CA TYR A 153 -13.69 -0.45 35.24
C TYR A 153 -12.56 -1.41 34.87
N GLY A 154 -11.41 -1.26 35.53
CA GLY A 154 -10.24 -2.08 35.32
C GLY A 154 -10.35 -3.43 36.03
N PHE A 155 -10.14 -4.53 35.31
CA PHE A 155 -10.11 -5.89 35.86
C PHE A 155 -8.76 -6.55 35.61
N ASP A 156 -8.39 -7.52 36.45
CA ASP A 156 -7.19 -8.35 36.25
C ASP A 156 -7.50 -9.64 35.46
N GLU A 157 -8.72 -10.19 35.57
CA GLU A 157 -9.15 -11.41 34.88
C GLU A 157 -10.53 -11.26 34.21
N ARG A 158 -10.68 -11.81 33.00
CA ARG A 158 -11.97 -11.85 32.24
C ARG A 158 -12.88 -12.97 32.74
N VAL A 159 -13.41 -12.85 33.97
CA VAL A 159 -14.39 -13.82 34.51
C VAL A 159 -15.61 -13.08 35.06
N MET A 160 -16.79 -13.34 34.49
CA MET A 160 -18.07 -12.84 35.01
C MET A 160 -18.68 -13.87 35.96
N ASP A 161 -18.31 -13.80 37.24
CA ASP A 161 -18.92 -14.57 38.31
C ASP A 161 -19.74 -13.67 39.25
N ALA A 162 -20.44 -14.29 40.22
CA ALA A 162 -21.24 -13.56 41.19
C ALA A 162 -20.43 -12.54 42.02
N LYS A 163 -19.12 -12.79 42.23
CA LYS A 163 -18.24 -11.86 42.92
C LYS A 163 -17.95 -10.64 42.06
N GLN A 164 -17.71 -10.85 40.77
CA GLN A 164 -17.47 -9.77 39.82
C GLN A 164 -18.69 -8.88 39.66
N VAL A 165 -19.91 -9.44 39.58
CA VAL A 165 -21.16 -8.65 39.59
C VAL A 165 -21.24 -7.80 40.85
N ALA A 166 -20.92 -8.34 42.03
CA ALA A 166 -20.90 -7.57 43.28
C ALA A 166 -19.85 -6.45 43.28
N ARG A 167 -18.65 -6.69 42.70
CA ARG A 167 -17.61 -5.67 42.54
C ARG A 167 -18.07 -4.55 41.59
N VAL A 168 -18.71 -4.89 40.46
CA VAL A 168 -19.25 -3.90 39.50
C VAL A 168 -20.38 -3.07 40.14
N GLN A 169 -21.26 -3.68 40.94
CA GLN A 169 -22.28 -2.96 41.69
C GLN A 169 -21.68 -1.99 42.71
N GLU A 170 -20.59 -2.38 43.38
CA GLU A 170 -19.88 -1.48 44.29
C GLU A 170 -19.15 -0.36 43.53
N ALA A 171 -18.53 -0.67 42.39
CA ALA A 171 -17.92 0.31 41.50
C ALA A 171 -18.95 1.34 41.02
N ALA A 172 -20.13 0.90 40.57
CA ALA A 172 -21.22 1.79 40.15
C ALA A 172 -21.68 2.74 41.26
N LYS A 173 -21.77 2.28 42.52
CA LYS A 173 -22.07 3.16 43.66
C LYS A 173 -20.98 4.20 43.87
N ILE A 174 -19.71 3.82 43.72
CA ILE A 174 -18.58 4.75 43.84
C ILE A 174 -18.61 5.76 42.70
N THR A 175 -18.84 5.31 41.46
CA THR A 175 -18.98 6.16 40.27
C THR A 175 -20.02 7.24 40.49
N VAL A 176 -21.25 6.88 40.89
CA VAL A 176 -22.33 7.85 41.11
C VAL A 176 -21.92 8.92 42.13
N LYS A 177 -21.37 8.51 43.29
CA LYS A 177 -20.93 9.46 44.33
C LYS A 177 -19.77 10.35 43.89
N LEU A 178 -18.83 9.79 43.14
CA LEU A 178 -17.65 10.51 42.68
C LEU A 178 -18.00 11.49 41.56
N VAL A 179 -18.90 11.10 40.64
CA VAL A 179 -19.45 11.98 39.61
C VAL A 179 -20.19 13.15 40.25
N ASP A 180 -21.06 12.89 41.24
CA ASP A 180 -21.78 13.94 41.96
C ASP A 180 -20.81 14.91 42.66
N TYR A 181 -19.78 14.39 43.32
CA TYR A 181 -18.72 15.21 43.91
C TYR A 181 -18.02 16.09 42.87
N LEU A 182 -17.53 15.50 41.77
CA LEU A 182 -16.78 16.24 40.74
C LEU A 182 -17.65 17.26 40.01
N TYR A 183 -18.92 16.95 39.77
CA TYR A 183 -19.86 17.88 39.11
C TYR A 183 -20.05 19.16 39.93
N ASN A 184 -20.25 18.99 41.24
CA ASN A 184 -20.46 20.08 42.19
C ASN A 184 -19.16 20.87 42.49
N ASP A 185 -18.01 20.20 42.50
CA ASP A 185 -16.67 20.78 42.73
C ASP A 185 -15.82 20.81 41.45
N TRP A 186 -16.41 21.24 40.33
CA TRP A 186 -15.73 21.19 39.03
C TRP A 186 -14.62 22.22 38.96
N ASN A 187 -13.39 21.77 38.70
CA ASN A 187 -12.26 22.67 38.53
C ASN A 187 -12.34 23.38 37.16
N GLY A 188 -12.37 24.71 37.14
CA GLY A 188 -12.48 25.51 35.90
C GLY A 188 -11.32 25.35 34.91
N ASN A 189 -10.20 24.76 35.33
CA ASN A 189 -9.08 24.41 34.45
C ASN A 189 -9.19 23.00 33.87
N VAL A 190 -10.27 22.26 34.12
CA VAL A 190 -10.48 20.89 33.64
C VAL A 190 -11.65 20.87 32.68
N ASP A 191 -11.45 20.29 31.50
CA ASP A 191 -12.51 20.19 30.50
C ASP A 191 -13.28 18.85 30.66
N LEU A 192 -12.56 17.78 30.99
CA LEU A 192 -13.13 16.46 31.31
C LEU A 192 -12.32 15.72 32.38
N TYR A 193 -12.95 14.76 33.07
CA TYR A 193 -12.27 13.82 33.97
C TYR A 193 -12.28 12.40 33.40
N SER A 194 -11.17 11.67 33.54
CA SER A 194 -11.09 10.23 33.32
C SER A 194 -11.00 9.49 34.65
N ILE A 195 -11.96 8.63 34.96
CA ILE A 195 -12.06 7.85 36.20
C ILE A 195 -11.78 6.38 35.89
N ASN A 196 -10.80 5.79 36.57
CA ASN A 196 -10.56 4.35 36.51
C ASN A 196 -10.75 3.70 37.87
N ILE A 197 -11.67 2.74 37.95
CA ILE A 197 -11.99 1.99 39.17
C ILE A 197 -11.45 0.56 39.08
N PRO A 198 -10.62 0.09 40.03
CA PRO A 198 -10.12 -1.28 40.03
C PRO A 198 -11.18 -2.23 40.60
N LEU A 199 -11.56 -3.25 39.82
CA LEU A 199 -12.49 -4.32 40.21
C LEU A 199 -11.77 -5.40 41.04
N ILE A 200 -11.33 -5.01 42.24
CA ILE A 200 -10.63 -5.87 43.20
C ILE A 200 -11.52 -6.20 44.40
N ASP A 201 -11.21 -7.27 45.14
CA ASP A 201 -12.00 -7.71 46.30
C ASP A 201 -12.08 -6.70 47.43
N SER A 202 -11.06 -5.85 47.58
CA SER A 202 -11.02 -4.80 48.60
C SER A 202 -11.79 -3.54 48.20
N LEU A 203 -12.36 -3.48 46.98
CA LEU A 203 -13.11 -2.32 46.50
C LEU A 203 -14.32 -2.06 47.40
N LYS A 204 -14.33 -0.91 48.08
CA LYS A 204 -15.42 -0.54 48.99
C LYS A 204 -15.56 0.96 49.12
N VAL A 205 -16.81 1.43 49.05
CA VAL A 205 -17.15 2.84 49.29
C VAL A 205 -16.59 3.29 50.64
N GLY A 206 -15.87 4.41 50.65
CA GLY A 206 -15.29 5.02 51.85
C GLY A 206 -14.04 4.34 52.41
N LYS A 207 -13.57 3.23 51.83
CA LYS A 207 -12.31 2.57 52.21
C LYS A 207 -11.26 2.61 51.11
N THR A 208 -11.67 2.39 49.85
CA THR A 208 -10.77 2.50 48.71
C THR A 208 -10.38 3.96 48.52
N LYS A 209 -9.08 4.22 48.38
CA LYS A 209 -8.57 5.58 48.19
C LYS A 209 -8.92 6.06 46.78
N ILE A 210 -9.26 7.34 46.67
CA ILE A 210 -9.51 8.05 45.42
C ILE A 210 -8.42 9.11 45.32
N GLU A 211 -7.61 9.05 44.26
CA GLU A 211 -6.44 9.90 44.09
C GLU A 211 -6.51 10.61 42.75
N TYR A 212 -6.25 11.92 42.75
CA TYR A 212 -5.91 12.60 41.51
C TYR A 212 -4.56 12.07 41.01
N ALA A 213 -4.50 11.70 39.74
CA ALA A 213 -3.31 11.11 39.15
C ALA A 213 -3.05 11.70 37.77
N PRO A 214 -1.81 12.13 37.46
CA PRO A 214 -1.45 12.56 36.11
C PRO A 214 -1.32 11.36 35.18
N ILE A 215 -1.42 11.60 33.87
CA ILE A 215 -1.20 10.57 32.85
C ILE A 215 0.26 10.10 32.88
N LEU A 216 0.49 8.79 32.84
CA LEU A 216 1.81 8.26 32.46
C LEU A 216 2.05 8.40 30.96
N GLU A 217 3.06 9.19 30.58
CA GLU A 217 3.49 9.43 29.19
C GLU A 217 4.32 8.26 28.61
N ASN A 218 3.68 7.11 28.43
CA ASN A 218 4.29 5.92 27.85
C ASN A 218 4.11 5.84 26.32
N ARG A 219 4.89 4.97 25.67
CA ARG A 219 4.87 4.74 24.22
C ARG A 219 5.00 3.25 23.94
N TRP A 220 4.34 2.75 22.90
CA TRP A 220 4.58 1.42 22.33
C TRP A 220 5.15 1.55 20.90
N LYS A 221 5.68 0.45 20.37
CA LYS A 221 6.12 0.36 18.97
C LYS A 221 4.92 0.04 18.07
N SER A 222 5.06 -0.85 17.09
CA SER A 222 3.92 -1.31 16.29
C SER A 222 2.91 -2.07 17.15
N ILE A 223 1.63 -1.77 16.96
CA ILE A 223 0.50 -2.53 17.53
C ILE A 223 -0.03 -3.60 16.58
N PHE A 224 0.60 -3.73 15.42
CA PHE A 224 0.26 -4.69 14.38
C PHE A 224 1.45 -5.62 14.12
N GLN A 225 1.17 -6.91 13.93
CA GLN A 225 2.13 -7.90 13.49
C GLN A 225 1.71 -8.41 12.11
N GLU A 226 2.65 -8.43 11.17
CA GLU A 226 2.44 -9.04 9.86
C GLU A 226 2.08 -10.53 10.01
N MET A 227 1.01 -10.95 9.33
CA MET A 227 0.59 -12.33 9.23
C MET A 227 1.29 -12.97 8.05
N THR A 228 1.97 -14.09 8.29
CA THR A 228 2.45 -14.95 7.21
C THR A 228 1.24 -15.42 6.40
N PRO A 229 1.26 -15.36 5.05
CA PRO A 229 0.12 -15.76 4.24
C PRO A 229 -0.22 -17.23 4.54
N ARG A 230 -1.37 -17.48 5.16
CA ARG A 230 -1.98 -18.81 5.19
C ARG A 230 -3.15 -18.77 4.22
N ARG A 231 -3.23 -19.75 3.31
CA ARG A 231 -4.45 -19.99 2.52
C ARG A 231 -5.59 -20.24 3.52
N VAL A 232 -6.61 -19.40 3.49
CA VAL A 232 -7.83 -19.59 4.28
C VAL A 232 -8.95 -19.89 3.28
N ASP A 233 -9.41 -21.14 3.30
CA ASP A 233 -10.66 -21.56 2.69
C ASP A 233 -11.81 -21.06 3.56
N SER A 234 -12.41 -19.94 3.21
CA SER A 234 -13.72 -19.58 3.77
C SER A 234 -14.52 -18.80 2.75
N GLN A 235 -15.51 -19.49 2.18
CA GLN A 235 -16.65 -18.94 1.47
C GLN A 235 -17.35 -17.91 2.37
N THR A 236 -17.20 -16.61 2.09
CA THR A 236 -18.26 -15.59 2.22
C THR A 236 -17.75 -14.23 1.75
N ASP A 237 -18.60 -13.59 0.96
CA ASP A 237 -18.64 -12.20 0.53
C ASP A 237 -17.79 -11.76 -0.69
N ILE A 238 -18.56 -11.65 -1.78
CA ILE A 238 -18.31 -11.09 -3.10
C ILE A 238 -17.93 -9.61 -2.98
N VAL A 239 -16.66 -9.27 -3.23
CA VAL A 239 -16.20 -8.01 -3.86
C VAL A 239 -14.74 -8.17 -4.30
N ASP A 240 -14.47 -7.93 -5.59
CA ASP A 240 -13.16 -7.79 -6.24
C ASP A 240 -12.11 -8.87 -5.94
N ALA A 241 -12.22 -9.98 -6.66
CA ALA A 241 -11.20 -11.03 -6.72
C ALA A 241 -10.03 -10.61 -7.63
N ALA A 242 -9.25 -9.62 -7.20
CA ALA A 242 -7.84 -9.55 -7.56
C ALA A 242 -7.08 -10.26 -6.43
N SER A 243 -6.54 -11.45 -6.70
CA SER A 243 -5.75 -12.23 -5.75
C SER A 243 -4.41 -11.55 -5.46
N THR A 244 -4.47 -10.43 -4.75
CA THR A 244 -3.37 -9.88 -4.00
C THR A 244 -3.07 -10.87 -2.89
N SER A 245 -1.82 -11.31 -2.76
CA SER A 245 -1.29 -11.76 -1.47
C SER A 245 -1.43 -10.57 -0.51
N LYS A 246 -2.62 -10.39 0.08
CA LYS A 246 -2.91 -9.26 0.95
C LYS A 246 -1.93 -9.37 2.10
N VAL A 247 -1.06 -8.37 2.24
CA VAL A 247 -0.25 -8.21 3.45
C VAL A 247 -1.24 -7.94 4.57
N GLN A 248 -1.53 -8.98 5.33
CA GLN A 248 -2.50 -8.92 6.41
C GLN A 248 -1.75 -8.62 7.70
N PHE A 249 -2.24 -7.64 8.44
CA PHE A 249 -1.71 -7.30 9.74
C PHE A 249 -2.68 -7.73 10.81
N LYS A 250 -2.20 -8.55 11.75
CA LYS A 250 -2.94 -8.90 12.95
C LYS A 250 -2.73 -7.83 14.00
N TRP A 251 -3.81 -7.32 14.58
CA TRP A 251 -3.74 -6.52 15.79
C TRP A 251 -3.11 -7.33 16.93
N LYS A 252 -1.94 -6.87 17.40
CA LYS A 252 -1.14 -7.51 18.45
C LYS A 252 -0.28 -6.47 19.20
N PRO A 253 -0.91 -5.57 19.97
CA PRO A 253 -0.19 -4.64 20.82
C PRO A 253 0.64 -5.35 21.90
N ASP A 254 1.79 -4.77 22.22
CA ASP A 254 2.67 -5.24 23.28
C ASP A 254 2.20 -4.71 24.65
N PHE A 255 1.19 -5.38 25.22
CA PHE A 255 0.68 -5.05 26.55
C PHE A 255 1.69 -5.30 27.68
N VAL A 256 2.69 -6.16 27.46
CA VAL A 256 3.72 -6.46 28.44
C VAL A 256 4.61 -5.24 28.63
N SER A 257 5.09 -4.64 27.54
CA SER A 257 5.90 -3.42 27.59
C SER A 257 5.16 -2.26 28.26
N VAL A 258 3.86 -2.12 27.99
CA VAL A 258 3.01 -1.12 28.66
C VAL A 258 2.94 -1.37 30.17
N HIS A 259 2.73 -2.62 30.60
CA HIS A 259 2.71 -2.97 32.02
C HIS A 259 4.07 -2.74 32.70
N GLU A 260 5.17 -3.10 32.05
CA GLU A 260 6.53 -2.85 32.52
C GLU A 260 6.81 -1.36 32.69
N SER A 261 6.27 -0.49 31.82
CA SER A 261 6.42 0.96 31.95
C SER A 261 5.78 1.50 33.25
N VAL A 262 4.64 0.93 33.66
CA VAL A 262 3.98 1.27 34.93
C VAL A 262 4.84 0.81 36.12
N LEU A 263 5.36 -0.42 36.09
CA LEU A 263 6.24 -0.93 37.15
C LEU A 263 7.57 -0.18 37.23
N LYS A 264 8.09 0.29 36.09
CA LYS A 264 9.29 1.13 36.05
C LYS A 264 9.04 2.49 36.72
N SER A 265 7.89 3.11 36.45
CA SER A 265 7.52 4.38 37.09
C SER A 265 7.44 4.26 38.63
N GLU A 266 7.06 3.09 39.15
CA GLU A 266 7.09 2.81 40.59
C GLU A 266 8.51 2.83 41.16
N LYS A 267 9.46 2.18 40.47
CA LYS A 267 10.88 2.17 40.87
C LYS A 267 11.51 3.57 40.84
N GLU A 268 11.00 4.43 39.96
CA GLU A 268 11.44 5.82 39.79
C GLU A 268 10.70 6.79 40.74
N GLY A 269 9.71 6.31 41.50
CA GLY A 269 8.94 7.13 42.45
C GLY A 269 7.97 8.12 41.79
N ILE A 270 7.58 7.88 40.54
CA ILE A 270 6.71 8.77 39.75
C ILE A 270 5.24 8.39 39.96
N HIS A 271 4.45 9.29 40.56
CA HIS A 271 3.00 9.12 40.70
C HIS A 271 2.29 9.32 39.35
N ASN A 272 1.42 8.38 38.97
CA ASN A 272 0.65 8.42 37.72
C ASN A 272 -0.60 7.53 37.81
N ASP A 273 -1.51 7.72 36.86
CA ASP A 273 -2.81 7.05 36.77
C ASP A 273 -2.71 5.51 36.69
N GLY A 274 -1.77 4.99 35.91
CA GLY A 274 -1.51 3.56 35.79
C GLY A 274 -1.02 2.95 37.11
N LEU A 275 -0.11 3.63 37.82
CA LEU A 275 0.43 3.19 39.10
C LEU A 275 -0.62 3.28 40.22
N THR A 276 -1.44 4.34 40.25
CA THR A 276 -2.56 4.48 41.19
C THR A 276 -3.52 3.31 41.05
N LEU A 277 -3.91 2.97 39.81
CA LEU A 277 -4.79 1.84 39.56
C LEU A 277 -4.13 0.51 39.94
N HIS A 278 -2.84 0.33 39.62
CA HIS A 278 -2.07 -0.88 39.98
C HIS A 278 -2.00 -1.12 41.51
N LYS A 279 -1.94 -0.04 42.30
CA LYS A 279 -1.95 -0.10 43.77
C LYS A 279 -3.35 -0.39 44.37
N GLY A 280 -4.37 -0.59 43.52
CA GLY A 280 -5.74 -0.84 43.94
C GLY A 280 -6.50 0.41 44.39
N ASN A 281 -6.00 1.61 44.05
CA ASN A 281 -6.69 2.87 44.29
C ASN A 281 -7.49 3.29 43.04
N ILE A 282 -8.46 4.16 43.22
CA ILE A 282 -9.21 4.77 42.11
C ILE A 282 -8.41 5.97 41.59
N SER A 283 -8.13 6.00 40.29
CA SER A 283 -7.48 7.14 39.66
C SER A 283 -8.51 8.09 39.07
N VAL A 284 -8.33 9.38 39.35
CA VAL A 284 -9.08 10.48 38.74
C VAL A 284 -8.10 11.38 37.99
N THR A 285 -8.16 11.37 36.67
CA THR A 285 -7.22 12.09 35.82
C THR A 285 -7.93 13.32 35.23
N PRO A 286 -7.58 14.55 35.66
CA PRO A 286 -8.09 15.78 35.06
C PRO A 286 -7.46 16.00 33.67
N LEU A 287 -8.29 16.21 32.64
CA LEU A 287 -7.84 16.36 31.25
C LEU A 287 -8.35 17.65 30.59
N LYS A 288 -7.63 18.07 29.55
CA LYS A 288 -8.05 19.12 28.61
C LYS A 288 -8.48 18.47 27.29
N ALA A 289 -9.55 18.96 26.68
CA ALA A 289 -10.08 18.45 25.42
C ALA A 289 -9.38 19.11 24.20
N VAL A 290 -8.05 19.17 24.22
CA VAL A 290 -7.27 19.84 23.17
C VAL A 290 -5.98 19.09 22.88
N PHE A 291 -5.51 19.19 21.65
CA PHE A 291 -4.08 19.05 21.40
C PHE A 291 -3.41 20.32 21.88
N LYS A 292 -2.58 20.21 22.90
CA LYS A 292 -1.83 21.34 23.42
C LYS A 292 -0.68 21.65 22.48
N ASP A 293 -0.70 22.82 21.86
CA ASP A 293 0.43 23.32 21.11
C ASP A 293 1.64 23.48 22.03
N VAL A 294 2.82 23.15 21.51
CA VAL A 294 4.06 23.63 22.11
C VAL A 294 4.16 25.08 21.66
N PRO A 295 4.32 26.08 22.57
CA PRO A 295 4.21 27.51 22.25
C PRO A 295 5.43 28.02 21.46
N LEU A 296 5.69 27.38 20.33
CA LEU A 296 6.64 27.79 19.31
C LEU A 296 5.90 28.81 18.45
N THR A 297 6.30 30.05 18.59
CA THR A 297 5.73 31.20 17.89
C THR A 297 6.85 31.95 17.19
N GLY A 298 6.55 32.54 16.04
CA GLY A 298 7.56 33.10 15.13
C GLY A 298 7.56 32.36 13.79
N GLU A 299 8.16 32.99 12.78
CA GLU A 299 8.49 32.32 11.52
C GLU A 299 9.54 31.25 11.82
N ILE A 300 9.35 30.04 11.29
CA ILE A 300 10.41 29.04 11.28
C ILE A 300 11.42 29.52 10.23
N GLU A 301 12.33 30.41 10.65
CA GLU A 301 13.48 30.81 9.86
C GLU A 301 14.44 29.61 9.79
N LEU A 302 14.32 28.85 8.70
CA LEU A 302 15.23 27.75 8.39
C LEU A 302 16.58 28.34 7.94
N ASP A 303 17.43 28.70 8.90
CA ASP A 303 18.80 29.15 8.64
C ASP A 303 19.63 27.98 8.07
N LEU A 304 19.73 27.96 6.74
CA LEU A 304 20.48 26.96 5.96
C LEU A 304 21.99 26.96 6.28
N SER A 305 22.49 27.90 7.09
CA SER A 305 23.91 28.07 7.41
C SER A 305 24.35 27.44 8.76
N THR A 306 23.42 27.02 9.63
CA THR A 306 23.78 26.39 10.91
C THR A 306 22.99 25.11 11.20
N VAL A 307 23.62 23.96 10.95
CA VAL A 307 23.19 22.68 11.53
C VAL A 307 23.83 22.53 12.92
N PRO A 308 23.05 22.37 14.02
CA PRO A 308 23.60 22.13 15.34
C PRO A 308 24.27 20.75 15.39
N SER A 309 25.58 20.76 15.63
CA SER A 309 26.38 19.59 15.91
C SER A 309 26.03 19.04 17.30
N ILE A 310 25.23 17.96 17.40
CA ILE A 310 25.37 17.04 18.55
C ILE A 310 26.59 16.18 18.25
N THR A 311 27.73 16.73 18.60
CA THR A 311 29.01 16.03 18.67
C THR A 311 28.90 14.98 19.78
N THR A 312 28.55 13.74 19.43
CA THR A 312 29.33 12.64 19.97
C THR A 312 30.68 12.73 19.28
N LYS A 313 31.65 13.38 19.94
CA LYS A 313 33.09 13.41 19.62
C LYS A 313 33.51 12.07 18.98
N LEU A 314 34.05 11.94 17.77
CA LEU A 314 35.17 12.56 17.03
C LEU A 314 34.98 12.08 15.56
N ALA A 315 35.32 12.76 14.46
CA ALA A 315 36.21 13.86 14.15
C ALA A 315 35.68 14.58 12.89
N GLN A 316 36.00 15.87 12.77
CA GLN A 316 35.71 16.71 11.61
C GLN A 316 36.44 16.25 10.35
N SER A 317 35.74 16.22 9.21
CA SER A 317 36.31 16.62 7.91
C SER A 317 35.25 16.75 6.80
N HIS A 318 35.06 18.00 6.33
CA HIS A 318 34.75 18.45 4.96
C HIS A 318 33.36 18.25 4.30
N ILE A 319 32.59 19.35 4.28
CA ILE A 319 31.71 19.95 3.23
C ILE A 319 31.37 19.11 1.97
N SER A 320 30.07 18.95 1.70
CA SER A 320 29.50 18.92 0.34
C SER A 320 28.04 19.39 0.29
N ASN A 321 27.68 20.26 -0.66
CA ASN A 321 26.34 20.82 -0.89
C ASN A 321 25.40 19.84 -1.64
N GLY A 322 25.03 18.73 -1.01
CA GLY A 322 24.06 17.77 -1.58
C GLY A 322 23.95 16.49 -0.74
N ALA A 323 22.92 15.67 -0.99
CA ALA A 323 22.73 14.39 -0.32
C ALA A 323 22.22 13.31 -1.30
N VAL A 324 22.52 12.05 -1.01
CA VAL A 324 22.01 10.89 -1.75
C VAL A 324 21.18 10.03 -0.82
N PHE A 325 19.92 9.77 -1.18
CA PHE A 325 19.02 8.89 -0.45
C PHE A 325 18.74 7.64 -1.28
N LEU A 326 19.07 6.47 -0.74
CA LEU A 326 18.75 5.19 -1.38
C LEU A 326 17.66 4.52 -0.54
N SER A 327 16.42 4.48 -1.04
CA SER A 327 15.31 3.82 -0.33
C SER A 327 15.23 2.32 -0.61
N ILE A 328 15.98 1.85 -1.63
CA ILE A 328 16.10 0.43 -1.98
C ILE A 328 16.75 -0.42 -0.87
N ASP A 329 16.29 -1.68 -0.74
CA ASP A 329 16.85 -2.64 0.23
C ASP A 329 18.37 -2.85 0.04
N HIS A 330 19.12 -2.86 1.14
CA HIS A 330 20.56 -3.11 1.19
C HIS A 330 20.94 -4.48 0.59
N ASN A 331 20.04 -5.46 0.60
CA ASN A 331 20.26 -6.77 0.00
C ASN A 331 19.95 -6.82 -1.51
N SER A 332 19.48 -5.72 -2.11
CA SER A 332 19.16 -5.66 -3.53
C SER A 332 20.42 -5.78 -4.40
N TYR A 333 20.28 -6.42 -5.56
CA TYR A 333 21.39 -6.68 -6.50
C TYR A 333 22.09 -5.38 -6.97
N ILE A 334 21.32 -4.30 -7.07
CA ILE A 334 21.78 -3.00 -7.57
C ILE A 334 22.39 -2.10 -6.49
N TYR A 335 22.14 -2.37 -5.21
CA TYR A 335 22.57 -1.50 -4.11
C TYR A 335 24.10 -1.28 -4.11
N PRO A 336 24.94 -2.33 -4.20
CA PRO A 336 26.39 -2.15 -4.22
C PRO A 336 26.91 -1.46 -5.49
N ALA A 337 26.20 -1.56 -6.61
CA ALA A 337 26.57 -0.90 -7.87
C ALA A 337 26.34 0.62 -7.78
N LEU A 338 25.16 1.02 -7.29
CA LEU A 338 24.79 2.42 -7.07
C LEU A 338 25.72 3.11 -6.05
N VAL A 339 25.99 2.47 -4.91
CA VAL A 339 26.88 3.03 -3.88
C VAL A 339 28.28 3.26 -4.43
N LYS A 340 28.85 2.30 -5.17
CA LYS A 340 30.19 2.47 -5.77
C LYS A 340 30.21 3.56 -6.84
N ALA A 341 29.19 3.64 -7.69
CA ALA A 341 29.09 4.65 -8.74
C ALA A 341 29.02 6.07 -8.14
N VAL A 342 28.15 6.27 -7.15
CA VAL A 342 28.02 7.55 -6.43
C VAL A 342 29.31 7.91 -5.69
N GLN A 343 29.93 6.97 -4.97
CA GLN A 343 31.19 7.22 -4.26
C GLN A 343 32.36 7.55 -5.21
N LYS A 344 32.38 6.96 -6.41
CA LYS A 344 33.44 7.20 -7.41
C LYS A 344 33.35 8.61 -7.99
N HIS A 345 32.16 9.04 -8.40
CA HIS A 345 31.95 10.32 -9.10
C HIS A 345 31.68 11.48 -8.15
N LEU A 346 31.05 11.21 -7.02
CA LEU A 346 30.64 12.20 -6.02
C LEU A 346 31.11 11.75 -4.62
N PRO A 347 32.43 11.60 -4.39
CA PRO A 347 32.98 11.04 -3.14
C PRO A 347 32.66 11.88 -1.91
N ASN A 348 32.34 13.16 -2.09
CA ASN A 348 32.05 14.07 -1.01
C ASN A 348 30.59 14.03 -0.56
N LEU A 349 29.66 13.45 -1.35
CA LEU A 349 28.23 13.44 -1.02
C LEU A 349 27.90 12.40 0.07
N PRO A 350 27.24 12.80 1.16
CA PRO A 350 26.76 11.87 2.18
C PRO A 350 25.56 11.05 1.68
N PHE A 351 25.57 9.75 1.99
CA PHE A 351 24.37 8.92 1.95
C PHE A 351 23.55 9.20 3.21
N VAL A 352 22.26 9.48 3.04
CA VAL A 352 21.32 9.78 4.13
C VAL A 352 20.21 8.74 4.13
N ASP A 353 19.66 8.39 5.31
CA ASP A 353 18.56 7.40 5.44
C ASP A 353 17.17 8.06 5.44
N THR A 354 17.10 9.40 5.36
CA THR A 354 15.86 10.17 5.37
C THR A 354 15.96 11.33 4.38
N LEU A 355 14.83 11.70 3.78
CA LEU A 355 14.69 12.82 2.85
C LEU A 355 15.13 14.15 3.49
N THR A 356 16.07 14.86 2.87
CA THR A 356 16.61 16.15 3.34
C THR A 356 16.11 17.33 2.50
N ASN A 357 16.17 18.55 3.05
CA ASN A 357 15.79 19.81 2.37
C ASN A 357 16.92 20.43 1.50
N THR A 358 18.00 19.69 1.26
CA THR A 358 19.07 20.10 0.34
C THR A 358 18.80 19.56 -1.07
N LYS A 359 19.66 19.91 -2.05
CA LYS A 359 19.71 19.17 -3.31
C LYS A 359 19.88 17.68 -3.01
N THR A 360 18.89 16.87 -3.38
CA THR A 360 18.83 15.47 -3.01
C THR A 360 18.54 14.62 -4.24
N PHE A 361 19.36 13.59 -4.42
CA PHE A 361 19.11 12.53 -5.37
C PHE A 361 18.53 11.33 -4.62
N GLN A 362 17.30 10.94 -4.95
CA GLN A 362 16.69 9.70 -4.45
C GLN A 362 16.70 8.62 -5.52
N TYR A 363 17.15 7.42 -5.14
CA TYR A 363 16.96 6.21 -5.93
C TYR A 363 16.11 5.22 -5.13
N GLY A 364 14.93 4.89 -5.63
CA GLY A 364 13.92 4.10 -4.93
C GLY A 364 13.00 3.31 -5.85
N GLU A 365 12.24 2.40 -5.25
CA GLU A 365 11.10 1.76 -5.91
C GLU A 365 9.99 2.78 -6.17
N TYR A 366 9.16 2.56 -7.20
CA TYR A 366 8.19 3.55 -7.66
C TYR A 366 7.24 4.05 -6.55
N GLU A 367 6.79 3.16 -5.67
CA GLU A 367 5.84 3.48 -4.57
C GLU A 367 6.48 4.25 -3.41
N GLU A 368 7.82 4.32 -3.34
CA GLU A 368 8.56 5.01 -2.28
C GLU A 368 9.01 6.42 -2.66
N LEU A 369 8.81 6.80 -3.93
CA LEU A 369 9.17 8.11 -4.45
C LEU A 369 8.12 9.16 -4.07
N ASP A 370 8.58 10.34 -3.66
CA ASP A 370 7.70 11.46 -3.32
C ASP A 370 7.40 12.30 -4.56
N PHE A 371 6.34 11.91 -5.29
CA PHE A 371 5.94 12.61 -6.52
C PHE A 371 5.31 14.00 -6.29
N ASP A 372 4.84 14.28 -5.07
CA ASP A 372 4.31 15.60 -4.71
C ASP A 372 5.45 16.62 -4.56
N ARG A 373 6.57 16.19 -3.94
CA ARG A 373 7.80 17.00 -3.89
C ARG A 373 8.41 17.22 -5.27
N LEU A 374 8.37 16.21 -6.15
CA LEU A 374 8.95 16.30 -7.50
C LEU A 374 8.35 17.43 -8.34
N HIS A 375 7.05 17.72 -8.21
CA HIS A 375 6.41 18.81 -8.97
C HIS A 375 6.71 20.21 -8.41
N SER A 376 7.08 20.31 -7.13
CA SER A 376 7.18 21.58 -6.41
C SER A 376 8.62 22.06 -6.19
N ASP A 377 9.61 21.17 -6.28
CA ASP A 377 11.00 21.44 -5.91
C ASP A 377 12.01 20.96 -6.97
N ASP A 378 12.66 21.91 -7.66
CA ASP A 378 13.75 21.65 -8.61
C ASP A 378 15.02 21.08 -7.95
N THR A 379 15.08 21.03 -6.61
CA THR A 379 16.21 20.48 -5.85
C THR A 379 16.06 19.00 -5.50
N TYR A 380 15.07 18.31 -6.08
CA TYR A 380 14.85 16.89 -5.87
C TYR A 380 14.93 16.10 -7.19
N LEU A 381 15.90 15.19 -7.30
CA LEU A 381 16.12 14.32 -8.47
C LEU A 381 15.71 12.88 -8.16
N VAL A 382 14.89 12.26 -9.01
CA VAL A 382 14.42 10.87 -8.85
C VAL A 382 14.73 9.98 -10.06
N ASN A 383 14.66 8.67 -9.85
CA ASN A 383 14.93 7.63 -10.85
C ASN A 383 13.69 7.10 -11.61
N SER A 384 12.56 7.82 -11.62
CA SER A 384 11.38 7.46 -12.42
C SER A 384 10.50 8.66 -12.80
N TYR A 385 9.85 8.59 -13.96
CA TYR A 385 8.84 9.56 -14.38
C TYR A 385 7.45 9.21 -13.84
N ILE A 386 6.61 10.21 -13.59
CA ILE A 386 5.25 10.01 -13.05
C ILE A 386 4.34 9.37 -14.10
N TYR A 387 4.15 10.06 -15.23
CA TYR A 387 3.32 9.57 -16.32
C TYR A 387 4.20 8.92 -17.38
N ARG A 388 4.18 7.59 -17.42
CA ARG A 388 4.96 6.79 -18.40
C ARG A 388 4.22 5.59 -18.98
N LYS A 389 2.91 5.53 -18.76
CA LYS A 389 2.05 4.41 -19.16
C LYS A 389 2.08 4.17 -20.67
N ALA A 390 2.32 5.21 -21.47
CA ALA A 390 2.41 5.11 -22.93
C ALA A 390 3.46 4.09 -23.40
N LEU A 391 4.56 3.95 -22.66
CA LEU A 391 5.67 3.08 -23.05
C LEU A 391 5.58 1.70 -22.37
N ILE A 392 5.33 1.68 -21.06
CA ILE A 392 5.53 0.48 -20.24
C ILE A 392 4.37 -0.53 -20.30
N ARG A 393 3.20 -0.10 -20.80
CA ARG A 393 2.02 -0.95 -20.93
C ARG A 393 1.83 -1.31 -22.40
N LYS A 394 1.80 -2.60 -22.72
CA LYS A 394 1.74 -3.12 -24.10
C LYS A 394 0.62 -2.50 -24.94
N HIS A 395 -0.58 -2.36 -24.36
CA HIS A 395 -1.74 -1.81 -25.05
C HIS A 395 -1.54 -0.32 -25.41
N TYR A 396 -1.09 0.51 -24.46
CA TYR A 396 -0.79 1.92 -24.73
C TYR A 396 0.40 2.09 -25.68
N LEU A 397 1.41 1.20 -25.60
CA LEU A 397 2.55 1.20 -26.51
C LEU A 397 2.11 0.94 -27.96
N ALA A 398 1.27 -0.07 -28.19
CA ALA A 398 0.73 -0.38 -29.50
C ALA A 398 -0.10 0.80 -30.05
N HIS A 399 -0.96 1.40 -29.23
CA HIS A 399 -1.76 2.57 -29.61
C HIS A 399 -0.89 3.79 -29.97
N THR A 400 0.17 4.04 -29.18
CA THR A 400 1.12 5.14 -29.38
C THR A 400 1.86 4.97 -30.71
N ILE A 401 2.36 3.77 -30.99
CA ILE A 401 3.08 3.46 -32.24
C ILE A 401 2.14 3.56 -33.43
N HIS A 402 0.94 2.96 -33.37
CA HIS A 402 -0.04 3.02 -34.46
C HIS A 402 -0.41 4.49 -34.79
N SER A 403 -0.75 5.28 -33.78
CA SER A 403 -1.12 6.68 -33.96
C SER A 403 0.03 7.55 -34.50
N TYR A 404 1.28 7.20 -34.20
CA TYR A 404 2.46 7.84 -34.77
C TYR A 404 2.69 7.43 -36.23
N LEU A 405 2.57 6.14 -36.55
CA LEU A 405 2.74 5.61 -37.91
C LEU A 405 1.70 6.15 -38.90
N VAL A 406 0.46 6.41 -38.45
CA VAL A 406 -0.56 7.09 -39.27
C VAL A 406 -0.07 8.47 -39.73
N LYS A 407 0.72 9.17 -38.92
CA LYS A 407 1.29 10.49 -39.25
C LYS A 407 2.65 10.39 -39.94
N HIS A 408 3.41 9.33 -39.66
CA HIS A 408 4.79 9.12 -40.12
C HIS A 408 4.97 7.71 -40.71
N PRO A 409 4.40 7.42 -41.90
CA PRO A 409 4.45 6.10 -42.50
C PRO A 409 5.86 5.67 -42.91
N ASP A 410 6.77 6.63 -43.17
CA ASP A 410 8.16 6.37 -43.56
C ASP A 410 9.10 6.09 -42.36
N SER A 411 8.57 6.05 -41.12
CA SER A 411 9.38 5.82 -39.92
C SER A 411 9.93 4.40 -39.86
N ALA A 412 11.12 4.24 -39.25
CA ALA A 412 11.72 2.93 -38.98
C ALA A 412 10.81 2.04 -38.11
N LEU A 413 9.89 2.63 -37.34
CA LEU A 413 8.92 1.91 -36.51
C LEU A 413 7.96 1.04 -37.32
N ALA A 414 7.63 1.40 -38.57
CA ALA A 414 6.69 0.65 -39.40
C ALA A 414 7.17 -0.78 -39.65
N GLY A 415 8.48 -0.94 -39.83
CA GLY A 415 9.13 -2.23 -39.99
C GLY A 415 9.60 -2.86 -38.69
N ALA A 416 9.63 -2.13 -37.58
CA ALA A 416 10.28 -2.55 -36.34
C ALA A 416 9.32 -2.91 -35.20
N PHE A 417 8.02 -2.64 -35.29
CA PHE A 417 7.05 -3.11 -34.30
C PHE A 417 6.13 -4.17 -34.93
N PRO A 418 5.99 -5.37 -34.35
CA PRO A 418 5.05 -6.36 -34.84
C PRO A 418 3.61 -5.84 -34.74
N GLU A 419 2.76 -6.23 -35.70
CA GLU A 419 1.35 -5.86 -35.66
C GLU A 419 0.72 -6.33 -34.35
N THR A 420 0.02 -5.43 -33.68
CA THR A 420 -0.49 -5.66 -32.34
C THR A 420 -1.88 -5.07 -32.22
N PHE A 421 -2.84 -5.90 -31.83
CA PHE A 421 -4.25 -5.57 -31.65
C PHE A 421 -4.66 -5.76 -30.19
N GLN A 422 -5.69 -5.02 -29.79
CA GLN A 422 -6.29 -5.12 -28.47
C GLN A 422 -7.57 -5.96 -28.58
N LEU A 423 -7.78 -6.84 -27.61
CA LEU A 423 -8.96 -7.69 -27.54
C LEU A 423 -9.49 -7.67 -26.10
N GLU A 424 -10.74 -7.26 -25.93
CA GLU A 424 -11.43 -7.27 -24.63
C GLU A 424 -12.43 -8.42 -24.61
N VAL A 425 -12.27 -9.37 -23.70
CA VAL A 425 -13.11 -10.58 -23.63
C VAL A 425 -13.58 -10.75 -22.19
N ASP A 426 -14.89 -10.75 -21.97
CA ASP A 426 -15.48 -10.95 -20.65
C ASP A 426 -15.57 -12.45 -20.29
N TYR A 427 -16.01 -13.29 -21.23
CA TYR A 427 -16.09 -14.76 -21.10
C TYR A 427 -15.76 -15.42 -22.45
N ALA A 428 -15.29 -16.67 -22.44
CA ALA A 428 -14.93 -17.41 -23.64
C ALA A 428 -16.11 -17.52 -24.63
N GLU A 429 -17.34 -17.64 -24.11
CA GLU A 429 -18.57 -17.70 -24.92
C GLU A 429 -18.87 -16.43 -25.73
N PHE A 430 -18.29 -15.28 -25.35
CA PHE A 430 -18.47 -13.99 -26.04
C PHE A 430 -17.27 -13.60 -26.92
N LEU A 431 -16.33 -14.50 -27.17
CA LEU A 431 -15.15 -14.20 -27.99
C LEU A 431 -15.52 -13.72 -29.40
N GLU A 432 -16.58 -14.27 -30.01
CA GLU A 432 -17.06 -13.84 -31.33
C GLU A 432 -17.51 -12.36 -31.32
N ASP A 433 -18.24 -11.94 -30.29
CA ASP A 433 -18.71 -10.54 -30.14
C ASP A 433 -17.50 -9.60 -29.98
N SER A 434 -16.52 -9.98 -29.16
CA SER A 434 -15.26 -9.24 -28.98
C SER A 434 -14.43 -9.12 -30.26
N LEU A 435 -14.41 -10.17 -31.10
CA LEU A 435 -13.72 -10.15 -32.39
C LEU A 435 -14.46 -9.29 -33.42
N ASP A 436 -15.78 -9.16 -33.32
CA ASP A 436 -16.56 -8.24 -34.14
C ASP A 436 -16.28 -6.78 -33.81
N GLU A 437 -16.06 -6.46 -32.54
CA GLU A 437 -15.58 -5.14 -32.12
C GLU A 437 -14.16 -4.86 -32.65
N ALA A 438 -13.29 -5.88 -32.66
CA ALA A 438 -11.94 -5.83 -33.22
C ALA A 438 -11.86 -6.30 -34.68
N TYR A 439 -12.71 -5.74 -35.56
CA TYR A 439 -12.84 -6.16 -36.97
C TYR A 439 -11.50 -6.27 -37.74
N GLU A 440 -10.55 -5.37 -37.49
CA GLU A 440 -9.22 -5.40 -38.13
C GLU A 440 -8.46 -6.69 -37.78
N LEU A 441 -8.50 -7.09 -36.51
CA LEU A 441 -7.88 -8.33 -36.05
C LEU A 441 -8.56 -9.55 -36.68
N ARG A 442 -9.89 -9.57 -36.70
CA ARG A 442 -10.67 -10.65 -37.31
C ARG A 442 -10.30 -10.84 -38.78
N SER A 443 -10.24 -9.75 -39.54
CA SER A 443 -9.88 -9.78 -40.98
C SER A 443 -8.46 -10.31 -41.20
N GLU A 444 -7.50 -9.96 -40.35
CA GLU A 444 -6.11 -10.42 -40.47
C GLU A 444 -5.94 -11.90 -40.09
N ILE A 445 -6.70 -12.40 -39.11
CA ILE A 445 -6.72 -13.84 -38.77
C ILE A 445 -7.38 -14.63 -39.91
N GLU A 446 -8.54 -14.18 -40.42
CA GLU A 446 -9.28 -14.86 -41.51
C GLU A 446 -8.53 -14.84 -42.85
N ALA A 447 -7.75 -13.79 -43.13
CA ALA A 447 -6.90 -13.71 -44.33
C ALA A 447 -5.87 -14.86 -44.39
N GLY A 448 -5.47 -15.37 -43.23
CA GLY A 448 -4.54 -16.48 -43.08
C GLY A 448 -3.10 -16.12 -43.46
N GLY A 449 -2.14 -16.89 -42.94
CA GLY A 449 -0.72 -16.78 -43.31
C GLY A 449 0.20 -16.12 -42.28
N LYS A 450 -0.35 -15.55 -41.20
CA LYS A 450 0.42 -15.08 -40.04
C LYS A 450 0.21 -16.00 -38.83
N THR A 451 1.18 -16.02 -37.93
CA THR A 451 1.05 -16.67 -36.62
C THR A 451 0.88 -15.60 -35.58
N TRP A 452 -0.01 -15.80 -34.62
CA TRP A 452 -0.35 -14.83 -33.58
C TRP A 452 0.05 -15.34 -32.20
N ILE A 453 0.37 -14.42 -31.31
CA ILE A 453 0.65 -14.70 -29.90
C ILE A 453 -0.31 -13.89 -29.04
N LEU A 454 -1.14 -14.60 -28.26
CA LEU A 454 -2.03 -14.04 -27.26
C LEU A 454 -1.23 -13.80 -25.98
N LYS A 455 -1.30 -12.57 -25.46
CA LYS A 455 -0.65 -12.16 -24.22
C LYS A 455 -1.69 -11.48 -23.31
N PRO A 456 -1.91 -11.97 -22.08
CA PRO A 456 -2.76 -11.26 -21.13
C PRO A 456 -2.11 -9.93 -20.74
N SER A 457 -2.89 -8.85 -20.64
CA SER A 457 -2.33 -7.52 -20.37
C SER A 457 -1.79 -7.35 -18.93
N MET A 458 -2.27 -8.18 -18.00
CA MET A 458 -2.02 -8.08 -16.57
C MET A 458 -1.29 -9.31 -15.99
N SER A 459 -0.82 -10.24 -16.83
CA SER A 459 -0.02 -11.38 -16.39
C SER A 459 1.47 -11.04 -16.38
N ASP A 460 2.11 -11.12 -15.22
CA ASP A 460 3.57 -11.05 -15.11
C ASP A 460 4.22 -12.40 -15.45
N ARG A 461 5.53 -12.38 -15.77
CA ARG A 461 6.39 -13.58 -15.92
C ARG A 461 6.04 -14.56 -17.06
N GLY A 462 5.21 -14.15 -18.01
CA GLY A 462 4.88 -14.95 -19.20
C GLY A 462 3.88 -16.08 -18.98
N GLN A 463 3.17 -16.07 -17.85
CA GLN A 463 2.03 -16.96 -17.60
C GLN A 463 0.85 -16.57 -18.51
N GLY A 464 0.13 -17.54 -19.06
CA GLY A 464 -1.02 -17.31 -19.94
C GLY A 464 -0.69 -16.91 -21.39
N ILE A 465 0.59 -16.87 -21.77
CA ILE A 465 0.96 -16.63 -23.17
C ILE A 465 0.69 -17.89 -24.01
N ARG A 466 -0.05 -17.72 -25.10
CA ARG A 466 -0.39 -18.80 -26.04
C ARG A 466 -0.17 -18.35 -27.48
N ILE A 467 0.10 -19.29 -28.37
CA ILE A 467 0.35 -19.06 -29.80
C ILE A 467 -0.81 -19.72 -30.55
N PHE A 468 -1.35 -19.04 -31.54
CA PHE A 468 -2.46 -19.53 -32.35
C PHE A 468 -2.34 -19.01 -33.79
N ARG A 469 -3.07 -19.65 -34.70
CA ARG A 469 -3.17 -19.27 -36.11
C ARG A 469 -4.60 -19.07 -36.58
N THR A 470 -5.53 -19.86 -36.04
CA THR A 470 -6.95 -19.81 -36.43
C THR A 470 -7.82 -19.30 -35.28
N ILE A 471 -9.05 -18.89 -35.61
CA ILE A 471 -10.03 -18.42 -34.61
C ILE A 471 -10.46 -19.59 -33.72
N GLU A 472 -10.55 -20.80 -34.26
CA GLU A 472 -10.90 -22.00 -33.49
C GLU A 472 -9.84 -22.31 -32.43
N GLN A 473 -8.56 -22.19 -32.77
CA GLN A 473 -7.47 -22.32 -31.79
C GLN A 473 -7.52 -21.22 -30.73
N LEU A 474 -7.92 -20.00 -31.10
CA LEU A 474 -8.09 -18.92 -30.13
C LEU A 474 -9.25 -19.22 -29.17
N GLN A 475 -10.37 -19.75 -29.68
CA GLN A 475 -11.51 -20.19 -28.88
C GLN A 475 -11.09 -21.30 -27.90
N GLU A 476 -10.39 -22.33 -28.38
CA GLU A 476 -9.88 -23.42 -27.53
C GLU A 476 -8.97 -22.90 -26.41
N ILE A 477 -8.14 -21.89 -26.69
CA ILE A 477 -7.31 -21.24 -25.66
C ILE A 477 -8.19 -20.59 -24.59
N PHE A 478 -9.23 -19.85 -24.98
CA PHE A 478 -10.15 -19.21 -24.03
C PHE A 478 -10.99 -20.21 -23.23
N ASP A 479 -11.45 -21.29 -23.88
CA ASP A 479 -12.19 -22.38 -23.23
C ASP A 479 -11.30 -23.09 -22.20
N SER A 480 -10.00 -23.32 -22.53
CA SER A 480 -9.06 -23.96 -21.60
C SER A 480 -8.82 -23.15 -20.32
N PHE A 481 -8.91 -21.82 -20.40
CA PHE A 481 -8.80 -20.97 -19.21
C PHE A 481 -10.06 -21.04 -18.32
N GLU A 482 -11.22 -21.40 -18.86
CA GLU A 482 -12.46 -21.57 -18.08
C GLU A 482 -12.55 -22.97 -17.44
N GLU A 483 -12.12 -24.04 -18.14
CA GLU A 483 -12.10 -25.40 -17.58
C GLU A 483 -11.19 -25.50 -16.34
N ASP A 484 -10.00 -24.89 -16.38
CA ASP A 484 -9.06 -24.78 -15.26
C ASP A 484 -9.65 -24.05 -14.02
N ALA A 485 -10.77 -23.33 -14.17
CA ALA A 485 -11.44 -22.61 -13.08
C ALA A 485 -12.57 -23.42 -12.41
N THR A 486 -13.02 -24.53 -13.01
CA THR A 486 -14.19 -25.31 -12.53
C THR A 486 -13.85 -26.56 -11.72
N ASP A 487 -12.59 -27.01 -11.74
CA ASP A 487 -12.14 -28.20 -11.01
C ASP A 487 -11.35 -27.83 -9.73
N ASP A 488 -12.05 -27.56 -8.61
CA ASP A 488 -11.68 -28.07 -7.27
C ASP A 488 -12.63 -27.64 -6.13
N GLU A 489 -13.62 -28.48 -5.81
CA GLU A 489 -14.18 -28.60 -4.44
C GLU A 489 -13.80 -29.95 -3.80
N GLY A 490 -12.69 -30.56 -4.23
CA GLY A 490 -12.04 -31.59 -3.44
C GLY A 490 -11.47 -32.74 -4.25
N GLU A 491 -10.22 -32.60 -4.68
CA GLU A 491 -9.21 -33.66 -4.61
C GLU A 491 -7.81 -33.02 -4.55
N GLU A 492 -6.83 -33.68 -3.94
CA GLU A 492 -5.47 -33.14 -3.77
C GLU A 492 -4.78 -32.96 -5.15
N CYS A 493 -4.84 -31.76 -5.72
CA CYS A 493 -4.16 -31.45 -6.99
C CYS A 493 -2.64 -31.35 -6.84
N SER A 494 -1.95 -32.08 -7.72
CA SER A 494 -0.49 -32.15 -7.83
C SER A 494 0.15 -30.79 -8.13
N GLU A 495 1.25 -30.49 -7.43
CA GLU A 495 2.12 -29.33 -7.65
C GLU A 495 2.60 -29.27 -9.11
N GLY A 496 1.98 -28.41 -9.95
CA GLY A 496 2.48 -28.21 -11.31
C GLY A 496 1.65 -27.31 -12.23
N ASN A 497 0.34 -27.16 -12.03
CA ASN A 497 -0.50 -26.40 -12.96
C ASN A 497 -0.97 -25.07 -12.36
N HIS A 498 -0.36 -23.97 -12.82
CA HIS A 498 -0.83 -22.61 -12.54
C HIS A 498 -1.80 -22.19 -13.66
N GLY A 499 -3.06 -22.62 -13.56
CA GLY A 499 -4.16 -22.17 -14.41
C GLY A 499 -4.37 -20.66 -14.27
N VAL A 500 -4.58 -19.97 -15.40
CA VAL A 500 -4.86 -18.54 -15.45
C VAL A 500 -6.38 -18.37 -15.46
N ILE A 501 -6.95 -17.79 -14.41
CA ILE A 501 -8.41 -17.60 -14.29
C ILE A 501 -8.86 -16.47 -15.23
N THR A 502 -9.58 -16.81 -16.31
CA THR A 502 -10.14 -15.85 -17.30
C THR A 502 -11.05 -14.80 -16.66
N SER A 503 -11.84 -15.15 -15.64
CA SER A 503 -12.78 -14.23 -15.00
C SER A 503 -12.15 -13.00 -14.32
N GLN A 504 -10.81 -12.97 -14.18
CA GLN A 504 -10.06 -11.85 -13.60
C GLN A 504 -9.30 -11.00 -14.64
N LEU A 505 -9.20 -11.46 -15.91
CA LEU A 505 -8.39 -10.83 -16.96
C LEU A 505 -9.26 -10.47 -18.17
N ARG A 506 -9.75 -9.22 -18.22
CA ARG A 506 -10.62 -8.76 -19.33
C ARG A 506 -9.89 -8.26 -20.57
N HIS A 507 -8.62 -7.86 -20.44
CA HIS A 507 -7.86 -7.23 -21.53
C HIS A 507 -6.71 -8.11 -22.01
N PHE A 508 -6.73 -8.45 -23.30
CA PHE A 508 -5.70 -9.22 -23.98
C PHE A 508 -5.05 -8.40 -25.10
N VAL A 509 -3.80 -8.75 -25.39
CA VAL A 509 -3.04 -8.21 -26.53
C VAL A 509 -2.72 -9.36 -27.46
N VAL A 510 -3.19 -9.24 -28.70
CA VAL A 510 -2.85 -10.17 -29.78
C VAL A 510 -1.75 -9.53 -30.61
N GLN A 511 -0.59 -10.17 -30.66
CA GLN A 511 0.58 -9.66 -31.38
C GLN A 511 1.03 -10.66 -32.45
N GLU A 512 1.56 -10.16 -33.56
CA GLU A 512 2.16 -11.00 -34.59
C GLU A 512 3.39 -11.73 -34.05
N TYR A 513 3.37 -13.05 -34.12
CA TYR A 513 4.46 -13.92 -33.70
C TYR A 513 5.54 -14.00 -34.77
N GLN A 514 6.78 -13.65 -34.41
CA GLN A 514 7.92 -13.76 -35.32
C GLN A 514 8.36 -15.22 -35.48
N ASP A 515 8.01 -15.81 -36.63
CA ASP A 515 8.18 -17.23 -36.95
C ASP A 515 9.55 -17.61 -37.55
N SER A 516 10.35 -16.58 -37.88
CA SER A 516 11.67 -16.72 -38.50
C SER A 516 12.72 -15.91 -37.73
N PRO A 517 12.94 -16.23 -36.44
CA PRO A 517 13.98 -15.59 -35.64
C PRO A 517 15.36 -16.01 -36.13
N LEU A 518 16.36 -15.15 -35.97
CA LEU A 518 17.75 -15.49 -36.20
C LEU A 518 18.18 -16.62 -35.26
N LEU A 519 18.67 -17.72 -35.82
CA LEU A 519 19.18 -18.87 -35.09
C LEU A 519 20.69 -18.99 -35.30
N LEU A 520 21.43 -19.21 -34.22
CA LEU A 520 22.88 -19.37 -34.26
C LEU A 520 23.26 -20.83 -33.99
N ASP A 521 24.03 -21.41 -34.90
CA ASP A 521 24.48 -22.81 -34.80
C ASP A 521 25.35 -23.04 -33.56
N GLN A 522 26.19 -22.06 -33.21
CA GLN A 522 27.07 -22.08 -32.03
C GLN A 522 26.29 -22.17 -30.71
N TYR A 523 25.03 -21.75 -30.71
CA TYR A 523 24.14 -21.76 -29.55
C TYR A 523 22.97 -22.74 -29.72
N ASN A 524 23.21 -23.85 -30.42
CA ASN A 524 22.25 -24.95 -30.62
C ASN A 524 20.93 -24.54 -31.31
N ASN A 525 20.94 -23.51 -32.15
CA ASN A 525 19.74 -23.01 -32.85
C ASN A 525 18.58 -22.71 -31.89
N LYS A 526 18.93 -22.13 -30.74
CA LYS A 526 17.98 -21.63 -29.75
C LYS A 526 17.50 -20.24 -30.14
N LYS A 527 16.23 -19.95 -29.87
CA LYS A 527 15.67 -18.59 -29.98
C LYS A 527 16.31 -17.70 -28.92
N PHE A 528 16.57 -16.44 -29.25
CA PHE A 528 17.05 -15.46 -28.29
C PHE A 528 16.40 -14.09 -28.51
N HIS A 529 16.46 -13.26 -27.47
CA HIS A 529 16.11 -11.83 -27.54
C HIS A 529 17.22 -10.99 -26.93
N PHE A 530 17.26 -9.72 -27.33
CA PHE A 530 18.17 -8.73 -26.81
C PHE A 530 17.47 -7.87 -25.77
N ARG A 531 18.02 -7.82 -24.55
CA ARG A 531 17.66 -6.85 -23.52
C ARG A 531 18.60 -5.65 -23.62
N VAL A 532 18.05 -4.52 -24.04
CA VAL A 532 18.76 -3.25 -24.22
C VAL A 532 18.37 -2.30 -23.10
N TYR A 533 19.34 -1.78 -22.37
CA TYR A 533 19.09 -0.74 -21.37
C TYR A 533 19.08 0.63 -22.03
N VAL A 534 18.00 1.38 -21.81
CA VAL A 534 17.80 2.73 -22.32
C VAL A 534 17.61 3.68 -21.16
N LEU A 535 18.35 4.78 -21.16
CA LEU A 535 18.28 5.84 -20.16
C LEU A 535 17.57 7.04 -20.77
N ALA A 536 16.44 7.43 -20.20
CA ALA A 536 15.78 8.71 -20.49
C ALA A 536 16.11 9.69 -19.36
N ASN A 537 16.61 10.88 -19.70
CA ASN A 537 17.06 11.88 -18.74
C ASN A 537 16.33 13.22 -18.95
N GLY A 538 15.79 13.78 -17.87
CA GLY A 538 15.18 15.10 -17.84
C GLY A 538 13.99 15.24 -18.78
N SER A 539 13.82 16.44 -19.36
CA SER A 539 12.81 16.75 -20.38
C SER A 539 13.24 16.34 -21.80
N ILE A 540 13.73 15.09 -21.87
CA ILE A 540 14.07 14.15 -22.96
C ILE A 540 15.42 14.29 -23.70
N GLU A 541 16.49 13.97 -22.99
CA GLU A 541 17.65 13.31 -23.62
C GLU A 541 17.46 11.78 -23.51
N VAL A 542 17.58 11.01 -24.59
CA VAL A 542 17.49 9.53 -24.57
C VAL A 542 18.81 8.91 -25.00
N PHE A 543 19.28 7.95 -24.23
CA PHE A 543 20.55 7.25 -24.44
C PHE A 543 20.36 5.74 -24.50
N VAL A 544 20.99 5.09 -25.47
CA VAL A 544 21.08 3.63 -25.58
C VAL A 544 22.41 3.17 -25.01
N TYR A 545 22.38 2.20 -24.10
CA TYR A 545 23.58 1.59 -23.55
C TYR A 545 24.16 0.55 -24.53
N LYS A 546 25.45 0.67 -24.86
CA LYS A 546 26.11 -0.19 -25.87
C LYS A 546 26.20 -1.67 -25.47
N ARG A 547 26.33 -1.98 -24.17
CA ARG A 547 26.48 -3.35 -23.70
C ARG A 547 25.10 -4.00 -23.56
N ILE A 548 24.70 -4.71 -24.61
CA ILE A 548 23.40 -5.37 -24.74
C ILE A 548 23.50 -6.82 -24.26
N LEU A 549 22.47 -7.31 -23.58
CA LEU A 549 22.37 -8.69 -23.13
C LEU A 549 21.61 -9.52 -24.16
N THR A 550 22.10 -10.73 -24.42
CA THR A 550 21.46 -11.73 -25.28
C THR A 550 20.96 -12.87 -24.40
N LEU A 551 19.66 -13.09 -24.38
CA LEU A 551 19.02 -14.11 -23.54
C LEU A 551 18.44 -15.23 -24.40
N PHE A 552 18.92 -16.45 -24.20
CA PHE A 552 18.53 -17.64 -24.97
C PHE A 552 17.40 -18.43 -24.33
N ALA A 553 16.60 -19.09 -25.15
CA ALA A 553 15.60 -20.08 -24.74
C ALA A 553 16.26 -21.38 -24.22
N LEU A 554 15.50 -22.17 -23.46
CA LEU A 554 15.99 -23.43 -22.89
C LEU A 554 16.18 -24.51 -23.96
N THR A 555 15.22 -24.64 -24.88
CA THR A 555 15.20 -25.67 -25.90
C THR A 555 15.45 -25.11 -27.30
N LYS A 556 15.77 -26.01 -28.23
CA LYS A 556 15.98 -25.66 -29.65
C LYS A 556 14.68 -25.12 -30.25
N TYR A 557 14.79 -24.11 -31.09
CA TYR A 557 13.62 -23.56 -31.78
C TYR A 557 13.07 -24.55 -32.79
N THR A 558 11.76 -24.79 -32.72
CA THR A 558 10.97 -25.52 -33.71
C THR A 558 9.90 -24.57 -34.22
N LYS A 559 9.65 -24.51 -35.54
CA LYS A 559 8.55 -23.68 -36.05
C LYS A 559 7.21 -24.23 -35.54
N PRO A 560 6.25 -23.37 -35.17
CA PRO A 560 4.91 -23.83 -34.84
C PRO A 560 4.29 -24.46 -36.10
N VAL A 561 3.91 -25.74 -36.00
CA VAL A 561 3.31 -26.52 -37.10
C VAL A 561 1.80 -26.63 -36.85
N ASP A 562 1.00 -26.67 -37.93
CA ASP A 562 -0.46 -26.84 -37.90
C ASP A 562 -0.88 -28.28 -37.54
N GLU A 563 -0.34 -28.86 -36.47
CA GLU A 563 -0.85 -30.12 -35.95
C GLU A 563 -1.94 -29.83 -34.89
N GLU A 564 -3.03 -30.61 -34.92
CA GLU A 564 -4.12 -30.57 -33.94
C GLU A 564 -3.56 -30.88 -32.54
N GLY A 565 -3.12 -29.85 -31.82
CA GLY A 565 -2.56 -29.98 -30.48
C GLY A 565 -1.90 -28.70 -29.95
N GLU A 566 -1.81 -28.59 -28.62
CA GLU A 566 -1.23 -27.45 -27.91
C GLU A 566 0.25 -27.24 -28.28
N ILE A 567 0.59 -26.04 -28.77
CA ILE A 567 1.96 -25.68 -29.14
C ILE A 567 2.82 -25.59 -27.85
N GLN A 568 3.91 -26.36 -27.77
CA GLN A 568 4.77 -26.35 -26.58
C GLN A 568 5.55 -25.03 -26.43
N MET A 569 5.32 -24.31 -25.32
CA MET A 569 5.86 -22.96 -25.11
C MET A 569 7.35 -22.88 -24.73
N PHE A 570 7.96 -23.98 -24.27
CA PHE A 570 9.33 -24.01 -23.72
C PHE A 570 10.43 -23.61 -24.74
N GLY A 571 10.18 -23.74 -26.04
CA GLY A 571 11.10 -23.33 -27.12
C GLY A 571 10.82 -21.96 -27.73
N HIS A 572 9.72 -21.32 -27.32
CA HIS A 572 9.21 -20.09 -27.92
C HIS A 572 9.34 -18.87 -27.00
N LEU A 573 9.44 -19.10 -25.69
CA LEU A 573 9.64 -18.09 -24.66
C LEU A 573 11.10 -18.06 -24.20
N THR A 574 11.63 -16.86 -24.07
CA THR A 574 13.05 -16.59 -23.73
C THR A 574 13.23 -16.01 -22.33
N ASN A 575 12.16 -15.94 -21.53
CA ASN A 575 12.17 -15.30 -20.21
C ASN A 575 12.90 -16.16 -19.17
N THR A 576 13.78 -15.52 -18.40
CA THR A 576 14.65 -16.16 -17.39
C THR A 576 13.90 -16.67 -16.15
N CYS A 577 12.78 -16.06 -15.77
CA CYS A 577 12.05 -16.41 -14.54
C CYS A 577 11.29 -17.74 -14.62
N LEU A 578 10.93 -18.21 -15.81
CA LEU A 578 10.33 -19.55 -16.02
C LEU A 578 11.39 -20.65 -16.04
N GLN A 579 12.68 -20.31 -15.93
CA GLN A 579 13.79 -21.24 -16.16
C GLN A 579 14.14 -22.11 -14.95
N GLY A 580 13.51 -21.90 -13.79
CA GLY A 580 13.70 -22.70 -12.57
C GLY A 580 15.11 -22.62 -11.99
N GLU A 581 15.26 -22.80 -10.68
CA GLU A 581 16.57 -22.80 -10.03
C GLU A 581 17.48 -23.94 -10.53
N GLU A 582 16.90 -25.00 -11.12
CA GLU A 582 17.63 -26.15 -11.68
C GLU A 582 18.44 -25.85 -12.96
N ALA A 583 18.10 -24.81 -13.73
CA ALA A 583 18.82 -24.45 -14.96
C ALA A 583 20.13 -23.66 -14.72
N SER A 584 20.33 -23.16 -13.51
CA SER A 584 21.50 -22.37 -13.10
C SER A 584 22.84 -23.13 -13.20
N SER A 585 22.80 -24.46 -13.41
CA SER A 585 23.97 -25.33 -13.34
C SER A 585 24.56 -25.76 -14.69
N LYS A 586 24.00 -25.31 -15.84
CA LYS A 586 24.56 -25.68 -17.16
C LYS A 586 24.58 -24.50 -18.15
N ASN A 587 25.72 -23.80 -18.17
CA ASN A 587 26.37 -23.03 -19.25
C ASN A 587 25.48 -22.27 -20.28
N ASN A 588 25.68 -20.94 -20.33
CA ASN A 588 25.34 -20.02 -21.44
C ASN A 588 23.86 -19.69 -21.71
N SER A 589 23.05 -19.39 -20.70
CA SER A 589 21.71 -18.79 -20.94
C SER A 589 21.78 -17.30 -21.30
N VAL A 590 22.80 -16.57 -20.83
CA VAL A 590 22.95 -15.12 -21.02
C VAL A 590 24.37 -14.80 -21.52
N VAL A 591 24.49 -14.04 -22.61
CA VAL A 591 25.75 -13.65 -23.23
C VAL A 591 25.71 -12.18 -23.63
N GLU A 592 26.83 -11.47 -23.55
CA GLU A 592 26.93 -10.09 -24.04
C GLU A 592 26.94 -10.05 -25.58
N PHE A 593 26.20 -9.10 -26.17
CA PHE A 593 26.11 -8.94 -27.63
C PHE A 593 27.47 -8.74 -28.32
N ALA A 594 28.41 -8.07 -27.64
CA ALA A 594 29.77 -7.88 -28.12
C ALA A 594 30.50 -9.23 -28.31
N ASP A 595 30.30 -10.17 -27.38
CA ASP A 595 30.94 -11.49 -27.34
C ASP A 595 30.17 -12.57 -28.10
N LEU A 596 29.01 -12.23 -28.67
CA LEU A 596 28.15 -13.18 -29.39
C LEU A 596 28.88 -13.77 -30.62
N GLU A 597 29.09 -15.09 -30.62
CA GLU A 597 29.70 -15.80 -31.73
C GLU A 597 28.67 -16.06 -32.86
N GLY A 598 29.10 -16.00 -34.13
CA GLY A 598 28.24 -16.32 -35.28
C GLY A 598 27.72 -15.11 -36.09
N LEU A 599 27.95 -13.88 -35.62
CA LEU A 599 27.67 -12.65 -36.38
C LEU A 599 28.96 -11.89 -36.71
N SER A 600 29.07 -11.35 -37.94
CA SER A 600 30.18 -10.48 -38.32
C SER A 600 30.06 -9.10 -37.65
N SER A 601 31.17 -8.39 -37.46
CA SER A 601 31.17 -7.04 -36.89
C SER A 601 30.25 -6.07 -37.66
N GLU A 602 30.22 -6.16 -38.99
CA GLU A 602 29.33 -5.34 -39.84
C GLU A 602 27.84 -5.63 -39.58
N GLN A 603 27.48 -6.89 -39.36
CA GLN A 603 26.10 -7.27 -39.02
C GLN A 603 25.71 -6.75 -37.64
N LYS A 604 26.63 -6.85 -36.66
CA LYS A 604 26.42 -6.33 -35.31
C LYS A 604 26.19 -4.82 -35.32
N ASP A 605 27.00 -4.08 -36.08
CA ASP A 605 26.87 -2.62 -36.23
C ASP A 605 25.53 -2.24 -36.89
N LYS A 606 25.10 -3.02 -37.91
CA LYS A 606 23.80 -2.80 -38.56
C LYS A 606 22.62 -3.03 -37.61
N ILE A 607 22.68 -4.08 -36.78
CA ILE A 607 21.65 -4.38 -35.76
C ILE A 607 21.63 -3.27 -34.71
N PHE A 608 22.81 -2.88 -34.19
CA PHE A 608 22.91 -1.84 -33.17
C PHE A 608 22.38 -0.48 -33.67
N LYS A 609 22.67 -0.13 -34.93
CA LYS A 609 22.14 1.07 -35.55
C LYS A 609 20.61 1.04 -35.66
N GLN A 610 20.03 -0.08 -36.10
CA GLN A 610 18.58 -0.25 -36.15
C GLN A 610 17.95 -0.10 -34.75
N ILE A 611 18.55 -0.68 -33.71
CA ILE A 611 18.10 -0.51 -32.32
C ILE A 611 18.09 0.99 -31.96
N CYS A 612 19.17 1.72 -32.24
CA CYS A 612 19.24 3.15 -31.94
C CYS A 612 18.16 3.96 -32.65
N ASP A 613 17.94 3.70 -33.94
CA ASP A 613 16.93 4.39 -34.75
C ASP A 613 15.51 4.09 -34.23
N VAL A 614 15.22 2.84 -33.86
CA VAL A 614 13.93 2.43 -33.29
C VAL A 614 13.68 3.06 -31.93
N VAL A 615 14.68 3.06 -31.03
CA VAL A 615 14.53 3.69 -29.70
C VAL A 615 14.26 5.19 -29.85
N GLY A 616 15.01 5.89 -30.70
CA GLY A 616 14.80 7.32 -30.93
C GLY A 616 13.37 7.64 -31.40
N GLU A 617 12.87 6.88 -32.38
CA GLU A 617 11.52 7.09 -32.91
C GLU A 617 10.42 6.69 -31.91
N VAL A 618 10.58 5.64 -31.10
CA VAL A 618 9.59 5.24 -30.08
C VAL A 618 9.41 6.34 -29.03
N PHE A 619 10.51 6.86 -28.48
CA PHE A 619 10.43 7.92 -27.47
C PHE A 619 9.86 9.22 -28.06
N LYS A 620 10.17 9.52 -29.32
CA LYS A 620 9.57 10.62 -30.06
C LYS A 620 8.07 10.42 -30.32
N ALA A 621 7.63 9.19 -30.60
CA ALA A 621 6.22 8.86 -30.73
C ALA A 621 5.45 9.12 -29.41
N ALA A 622 6.02 8.68 -28.29
CA ALA A 622 5.43 8.89 -26.96
C ALA A 622 5.31 10.38 -26.60
N THR A 623 6.30 11.19 -26.95
CA THR A 623 6.32 12.63 -26.60
C THR A 623 5.50 13.50 -27.55
N SER A 624 5.29 13.06 -28.79
CA SER A 624 4.55 13.82 -29.80
C SER A 624 3.06 13.48 -29.84
N VAL A 625 2.68 12.21 -29.66
CA VAL A 625 1.31 11.73 -29.86
C VAL A 625 0.58 11.51 -28.55
N ASP A 626 1.21 10.85 -27.58
CA ASP A 626 0.57 10.44 -26.32
C ASP A 626 1.11 11.20 -25.10
N ARG A 627 1.06 12.54 -25.20
CA ARG A 627 1.51 13.48 -24.15
C ARG A 627 0.73 13.37 -22.84
N MET A 628 -0.46 12.77 -22.87
CA MET A 628 -1.23 12.56 -21.65
C MET A 628 -0.64 11.38 -20.85
N ASN A 629 -0.17 10.35 -21.53
CA ASN A 629 0.30 9.12 -20.90
C ASN A 629 1.84 9.02 -20.77
N PHE A 630 2.61 9.89 -21.45
CA PHE A 630 4.05 10.06 -21.25
C PHE A 630 4.42 11.54 -21.06
N GLN A 631 4.82 11.90 -19.83
CA GLN A 631 5.22 13.25 -19.45
C GLN A 631 6.61 13.23 -18.79
N PRO A 632 7.65 13.60 -19.54
CA PRO A 632 9.00 13.70 -19.01
C PRO A 632 9.16 14.95 -18.14
N LEU A 633 9.91 14.82 -17.04
CA LEU A 633 10.19 15.90 -16.08
C LEU A 633 11.69 16.19 -16.02
N LYS A 634 12.09 17.47 -15.92
CA LYS A 634 13.52 17.88 -15.89
C LYS A 634 14.31 17.25 -14.74
N ASN A 635 13.65 17.05 -13.61
CA ASN A 635 14.20 16.57 -12.36
C ASN A 635 13.95 15.07 -12.15
N ALA A 636 13.73 14.31 -13.24
CA ALA A 636 13.67 12.87 -13.21
C ALA A 636 14.49 12.26 -14.35
N PHE A 637 14.99 11.05 -14.14
CA PHE A 637 15.50 10.19 -15.19
C PHE A 637 14.98 8.78 -14.95
N GLU A 638 14.93 7.94 -15.97
CA GLU A 638 14.45 6.56 -15.82
C GLU A 638 15.22 5.60 -16.71
N ILE A 639 15.45 4.38 -16.19
CA ILE A 639 16.08 3.29 -16.92
C ILE A 639 15.00 2.31 -17.36
N TYR A 640 14.92 2.08 -18.67
CA TYR A 640 14.02 1.10 -19.28
C TYR A 640 14.82 -0.10 -19.79
N GLY A 641 14.24 -1.29 -19.70
CA GLY A 641 14.72 -2.49 -20.39
C GLY A 641 13.85 -2.77 -21.59
N LEU A 642 14.41 -2.61 -22.80
CA LEU A 642 13.71 -2.87 -24.05
C LEU A 642 14.10 -4.23 -24.58
N ASP A 643 13.08 -5.01 -24.96
CA ASP A 643 13.28 -6.34 -25.50
C ASP A 643 13.11 -6.34 -27.01
N PHE A 644 14.17 -6.73 -27.71
CA PHE A 644 14.20 -6.84 -29.16
C PHE A 644 14.42 -8.27 -29.61
N ILE A 645 13.78 -8.65 -30.71
CA ILE A 645 14.09 -9.89 -31.43
C ILE A 645 14.65 -9.55 -32.81
N VAL A 646 15.55 -10.39 -33.29
CA VAL A 646 16.14 -10.23 -34.63
C VAL A 646 15.70 -11.38 -35.50
N ASN A 647 15.23 -11.07 -36.70
CA ASN A 647 14.79 -12.04 -37.69
C ASN A 647 15.98 -12.53 -38.54
N GLU A 648 15.77 -13.60 -39.30
CA GLU A 648 16.78 -14.17 -40.21
C GLU A 648 17.34 -13.16 -41.24
N ASP A 649 16.54 -12.15 -41.62
CA ASP A 649 16.91 -11.08 -42.53
C ASP A 649 17.69 -9.92 -41.87
N LEU A 650 18.02 -10.06 -40.58
CA LEU A 650 18.68 -9.07 -39.73
C LEU A 650 17.83 -7.81 -39.48
N THR A 651 16.50 -7.90 -39.63
CA THR A 651 15.59 -6.86 -39.15
C THR A 651 15.38 -6.99 -37.65
N VAL A 652 15.33 -5.84 -36.97
CA VAL A 652 15.14 -5.77 -35.52
C VAL A 652 13.68 -5.42 -35.23
N LYS A 653 13.04 -6.22 -34.37
CA LYS A 653 11.67 -6.02 -33.93
C LYS A 653 11.61 -5.75 -32.43
N LEU A 654 10.94 -4.69 -32.01
CA LEU A 654 10.66 -4.36 -30.61
C LEU A 654 9.48 -5.18 -30.11
N LEU A 655 9.63 -5.83 -28.96
CA LEU A 655 8.60 -6.65 -28.34
C LEU A 655 7.91 -5.92 -27.19
N GLU A 656 8.70 -5.34 -26.29
CA GLU A 656 8.20 -4.68 -25.07
C GLU A 656 9.21 -3.71 -24.47
N ILE A 657 8.69 -2.81 -23.63
CA ILE A 657 9.44 -1.83 -22.87
C ILE A 657 9.08 -2.02 -21.40
N ASN A 658 10.06 -2.38 -20.58
CA ASN A 658 9.88 -2.63 -19.16
C ASN A 658 10.50 -1.48 -18.36
N ALA A 659 9.70 -0.80 -17.54
CA ALA A 659 10.24 0.06 -16.49
C ALA A 659 10.74 -0.79 -15.32
N TYR A 660 11.72 -0.29 -14.57
CA TYR A 660 12.36 -1.03 -13.49
C TYR A 660 12.78 -2.45 -13.92
N PRO A 661 13.61 -2.58 -14.98
CA PRO A 661 13.97 -3.88 -15.50
C PRO A 661 14.70 -4.73 -14.45
N ASP A 662 14.43 -6.03 -14.44
CA ASP A 662 15.11 -6.94 -13.51
C ASP A 662 16.59 -7.10 -13.88
N PHE A 663 17.45 -6.43 -13.13
CA PHE A 663 18.91 -6.48 -13.31
C PHE A 663 19.52 -7.80 -12.83
N LYS A 664 18.82 -8.66 -12.07
CA LYS A 664 19.33 -9.96 -11.63
C LYS A 664 19.49 -10.95 -12.80
N GLN A 665 18.78 -10.70 -13.91
CA GLN A 665 18.82 -11.54 -15.11
C GLN A 665 20.21 -11.63 -15.75
N THR A 666 21.15 -10.73 -15.42
CA THR A 666 22.53 -10.78 -15.93
C THR A 666 23.38 -11.89 -15.31
N GLY A 667 22.95 -12.46 -14.18
CA GLY A 667 23.76 -13.40 -13.41
C GLY A 667 24.95 -12.73 -12.70
N GLU A 668 25.76 -13.54 -12.01
CA GLU A 668 26.95 -13.05 -11.27
C GLU A 668 28.16 -12.78 -12.19
N GLU A 669 28.26 -13.45 -13.35
CA GLU A 669 29.39 -13.28 -14.27
C GLU A 669 29.36 -11.94 -15.02
N LEU A 670 28.17 -11.49 -15.46
CA LEU A 670 27.99 -10.22 -16.16
C LEU A 670 27.63 -9.05 -15.21
N LYS A 671 27.89 -9.22 -13.91
CA LYS A 671 27.68 -8.17 -12.92
C LYS A 671 28.43 -6.88 -13.25
N SER A 672 29.60 -6.98 -13.89
CA SER A 672 30.38 -5.81 -14.36
C SER A 672 29.58 -4.91 -15.31
N LEU A 673 28.71 -5.48 -16.15
CA LEU A 673 27.87 -4.74 -17.11
C LEU A 673 26.91 -3.79 -16.39
N ILE A 674 26.31 -4.25 -15.31
CA ILE A 674 25.38 -3.46 -14.49
C ILE A 674 26.13 -2.38 -13.69
N TYR A 675 27.34 -2.67 -13.21
CA TYR A 675 28.18 -1.67 -12.55
C TYR A 675 28.56 -0.54 -13.50
N ASP A 676 28.98 -0.86 -14.72
CA ASP A 676 29.32 0.14 -15.75
C ASP A 676 28.08 0.94 -16.20
N LEU A 677 26.90 0.31 -16.23
CA LEU A 677 25.63 0.99 -16.51
C LEU A 677 25.34 2.05 -15.45
N PHE A 678 25.32 1.67 -14.16
CA PHE A 678 25.06 2.62 -13.08
C PHE A 678 26.15 3.68 -12.95
N ASP A 679 27.41 3.35 -13.23
CA ASP A 679 28.50 4.32 -13.32
C ASP A 679 28.21 5.40 -14.37
N SER A 680 27.76 4.98 -15.56
CA SER A 680 27.41 5.88 -16.66
C SER A 680 26.15 6.70 -16.37
N VAL A 681 25.15 6.12 -15.71
CA VAL A 681 23.91 6.81 -15.29
C VAL A 681 24.21 7.89 -14.25
N VAL A 682 25.02 7.59 -13.24
CA VAL A 682 25.41 8.56 -12.21
C VAL A 682 26.22 9.70 -12.84
N GLU A 683 27.17 9.38 -13.70
CA GLU A 683 27.97 10.39 -14.43
C GLU A 683 27.11 11.31 -15.29
N ARG A 684 26.08 10.78 -15.98
CA ARG A 684 25.28 11.57 -16.91
C ARG A 684 24.11 12.30 -16.28
N CYS A 685 23.40 11.68 -15.32
CA CYS A 685 22.18 12.24 -14.75
C CYS A 685 22.43 12.92 -13.39
N VAL A 686 23.22 12.29 -12.53
CA VAL A 686 23.35 12.70 -11.13
C VAL A 686 24.45 13.75 -10.95
N VAL A 687 25.60 13.60 -11.62
CA VAL A 687 26.71 14.57 -11.52
C VAL A 687 26.31 15.99 -11.98
N PRO A 688 25.63 16.18 -13.14
CA PRO A 688 25.21 17.52 -13.57
C PRO A 688 24.20 18.19 -12.63
N PHE A 689 23.35 17.39 -11.97
CA PHE A 689 22.39 17.90 -11.00
C PHE A 689 23.07 18.57 -9.79
N PHE A 690 24.20 18.01 -9.34
CA PHE A 690 25.06 18.59 -8.31
C PHE A 690 26.06 19.64 -8.82
N GLY A 691 25.95 20.05 -10.09
CA GLY A 691 26.78 21.11 -10.69
C GLY A 691 28.13 20.64 -11.25
N GLY A 692 28.31 19.33 -11.47
CA GLY A 692 29.45 18.80 -12.21
C GLY A 692 29.33 19.02 -13.72
N GLU A 693 30.45 18.98 -14.43
CA GLU A 693 30.46 19.12 -15.90
C GLU A 693 29.84 17.88 -16.57
N LYS A 694 29.04 18.08 -17.62
CA LYS A 694 28.54 16.98 -18.46
C LYS A 694 29.71 16.35 -19.21
N VAL A 695 30.15 15.17 -18.79
CA VAL A 695 31.16 14.38 -19.51
C VAL A 695 30.48 13.53 -20.59
N SER A 696 31.12 13.39 -21.74
CA SER A 696 30.69 12.46 -22.80
C SER A 696 31.13 11.04 -22.42
N ASN A 697 30.16 10.16 -22.16
CA ASN A 697 30.44 8.75 -21.86
C ASN A 697 30.36 7.93 -23.17
N GLU A 698 31.41 7.15 -23.47
CA GLU A 698 31.47 6.37 -24.71
C GLU A 698 30.48 5.18 -24.75
N LEU A 699 29.96 4.73 -23.60
CA LEU A 699 29.03 3.61 -23.48
C LEU A 699 27.57 3.99 -23.68
N LEU A 700 27.22 5.27 -23.52
CA LEU A 700 25.88 5.81 -23.71
C LEU A 700 25.79 6.55 -25.04
N VAL A 701 25.09 5.97 -26.01
CA VAL A 701 24.85 6.61 -27.32
C VAL A 701 23.58 7.43 -27.25
N GLN A 702 23.70 8.74 -27.42
CA GLN A 702 22.54 9.62 -27.48
C GLN A 702 21.76 9.39 -28.78
N VAL A 703 20.48 9.05 -28.66
CA VAL A 703 19.58 8.76 -29.79
C VAL A 703 18.48 9.79 -29.97
N LEU A 704 18.15 10.54 -28.91
CA LEU A 704 17.19 11.65 -28.95
C LEU A 704 17.71 12.81 -28.09
N ASP A 705 17.54 14.02 -28.60
CA ASP A 705 17.79 15.28 -27.90
C ASP A 705 16.70 16.25 -28.30
N GLU A 706 15.60 16.24 -27.55
CA GLU A 706 14.51 17.19 -27.76
C GLU A 706 14.25 17.91 -26.43
N ASN A 707 14.12 19.23 -26.48
CA ASN A 707 13.73 19.97 -25.29
C ASN A 707 12.22 20.11 -25.26
N THR A 708 11.57 19.37 -24.36
CA THR A 708 10.12 19.45 -24.15
C THR A 708 9.70 20.52 -23.14
N ASP A 709 10.65 21.30 -22.61
CA ASP A 709 10.40 22.38 -21.64
C ASP A 709 9.68 23.57 -22.27
N GLY A 710 8.40 23.76 -21.92
CA GLY A 710 7.63 24.91 -22.37
C GLY A 710 6.12 24.70 -22.40
N TRP A 711 5.62 23.72 -21.64
CA TRP A 711 4.20 23.47 -21.43
C TRP A 711 3.86 23.70 -19.97
#